data_AF-A0AAD5LTK8-F1
#
_entry.id   AF-A0AAD5LTK8-F1
#
_cell.length_a   1.000
_cell.length_b   1.000
_cell.length_c   1.000
_cell.angle_alpha   90.00
_cell.angle_beta   90.00
_cell.angle_gamma   90.00
#
_symmetry.space_group_name_H-M   'P 1'
#
loop_
_entity.id
_entity.type
_entity.pdbx_description
1 polymer ?
#
loop_
_entity_poly.entity_id
_entity_poly.type
_entity_poly.pdbx_seq_one_letter_code
_entity_poly.pdbx_strand_id
1 'polypeptide(L)'
;MTTVMPRLSSHADGRVAVVAVAGDPRIRTQEGSLLTSQAPLPRRLSTAARAGGAELVARTASVIVSLQPVAFRGIRLAVIALHVLCGGFCLAAGLMYTYLPSTALAWFLKIYALTVDPRHFHNLAIPHYLLAIMHFYHALEPPSRWLWHRLRALLRREPLHSVVVQPAPRRRGGSTVSSTIASVPRLQQPPPTALRLAVISLRRGLRRLWRGVRRLVRVCSPESPYFNVLYLARELLEIALQTSQAYQMSCLVPRVTLNRFIVTLLVLNCWLTTGLYHVGRGRPELRLWCLASDVALDFVSAVLVPGYLALQYVQAFDTSTSMFPDARWYDDVWFMNFKNESSIVLFDSWLDVFSRFFFSLSLLASLRAIPRLVRPSASLPGLPASVSSLPAQRPKRSLVRTDAARALNALLVETLADSGRRNQRVIRAGHRLIAMLGTLVLIAHVTAEARPTPVACVLEVRPWFVWRPACSLVQISCRNGLQTANASTLSTIFSSLDDSTIAYLVIRHCPNVSMPPNLQRMPSLIGIKLYNSSIDEWSSDAALEKRYHPNMFFLLCVRTRFPTGELPDGLVSSSFPPLLRDIELVITNLRSLPENLHSRWPSGLLLLLEEGKFDHVPPTLFRMGVAQLSLNGNADISSLPVQLLTHPELLWLGLRGTAVAEFPAALMNNSWVHLDSIFLDKSNLSTLPAWMDDTFMRRVRVTAAGTPLCRSFSSSVYERDALQLDGSAGLMGVADPRLALLDCELPANLLVYPIALEETFP
;
A
#
# COMPACT_ATOMS: atom_id res chain seq x y z
N MET A 1 13.02 55.62 -2.81
CA MET A 1 13.77 54.37 -3.08
C MET A 1 12.89 53.45 -3.94
N THR A 2 12.64 53.62 -5.25
CA THR A 2 13.27 54.35 -6.38
C THR A 2 14.52 53.73 -7.03
N THR A 3 14.31 52.64 -7.78
CA THR A 3 15.03 52.16 -9.00
C THR A 3 14.24 50.95 -9.56
N VAL A 4 13.60 50.87 -10.73
CA VAL A 4 13.49 51.66 -11.98
C VAL A 4 14.49 51.31 -13.12
N MET A 5 14.05 50.37 -13.99
CA MET A 5 14.33 50.27 -15.45
C MET A 5 15.77 49.94 -15.91
N PRO A 6 16.02 49.58 -17.21
CA PRO A 6 15.10 49.55 -18.37
C PRO A 6 14.96 48.20 -19.12
N ARG A 7 13.98 48.17 -20.04
CA ARG A 7 13.92 47.21 -21.18
C ARG A 7 14.91 47.63 -22.28
N LEU A 8 15.24 46.70 -23.18
CA LEU A 8 15.73 47.00 -24.52
C LEU A 8 15.05 46.12 -25.58
N SER A 9 14.82 46.69 -26.76
CA SER A 9 14.17 46.06 -27.91
C SER A 9 14.78 46.59 -29.20
N SER A 10 14.96 45.73 -30.21
CA SER A 10 15.43 46.14 -31.54
C SER A 10 14.79 45.30 -32.65
N HIS A 11 14.25 45.98 -33.66
CA HIS A 11 13.81 45.36 -34.93
C HIS A 11 15.00 45.07 -35.85
N ALA A 12 14.84 44.07 -36.71
CA ALA A 12 15.45 44.04 -38.06
C ALA A 12 14.55 43.22 -39.00
N ASP A 13 14.26 43.75 -40.18
CA ASP A 13 13.42 43.11 -41.21
C ASP A 13 14.26 42.29 -42.21
N GLY A 14 13.62 41.39 -42.97
CA GLY A 14 14.34 40.49 -43.89
C GLY A 14 13.45 39.66 -44.84
N ARG A 15 12.60 40.31 -45.64
CA ARG A 15 11.73 39.64 -46.62
C ARG A 15 12.46 39.25 -47.91
N VAL A 16 12.25 38.03 -48.40
CA VAL A 16 12.24 37.70 -49.85
C VAL A 16 11.13 36.67 -50.15
N ALA A 17 10.34 36.92 -51.18
CA ALA A 17 9.43 35.98 -51.86
C ALA A 17 9.93 35.82 -53.33
N VAL A 18 9.42 34.97 -54.23
CA VAL A 18 8.22 34.10 -54.25
C VAL A 18 8.69 32.65 -54.59
N VAL A 19 8.05 31.71 -55.33
CA VAL A 19 6.87 31.61 -56.23
C VAL A 19 6.21 30.24 -55.98
N ALA A 20 4.91 30.08 -56.26
CA ALA A 20 4.23 28.79 -56.32
C ALA A 20 3.45 28.62 -57.63
N VAL A 21 3.45 27.41 -58.21
CA VAL A 21 2.53 26.99 -59.29
C VAL A 21 2.19 25.51 -59.07
N ALA A 22 0.92 25.15 -59.23
CA ALA A 22 0.42 23.77 -59.29
C ALA A 22 -0.15 23.49 -60.70
N GLY A 23 -0.14 22.23 -61.14
CA GLY A 23 -0.61 21.86 -62.48
C GLY A 23 -0.73 20.34 -62.69
N ASP A 24 -1.96 19.86 -62.60
CA ASP A 24 -2.46 18.52 -62.96
C ASP A 24 -3.42 18.68 -64.18
N PRO A 25 -4.00 17.66 -64.85
CA PRO A 25 -3.65 16.23 -65.01
C PRO A 25 -3.45 15.83 -66.50
N ARG A 26 -3.21 14.53 -66.79
CA ARG A 26 -4.00 13.75 -67.78
C ARG A 26 -3.74 12.24 -67.80
N ILE A 27 -4.71 11.51 -68.37
CA ILE A 27 -4.89 10.05 -68.32
C ILE A 27 -4.51 9.40 -69.67
N ARG A 28 -3.88 8.21 -69.65
CA ARG A 28 -4.14 7.13 -70.64
C ARG A 28 -3.73 5.74 -70.12
N THR A 29 -4.15 4.70 -70.86
CA THR A 29 -4.34 3.31 -70.39
C THR A 29 -3.69 2.25 -71.29
N GLN A 30 -3.76 0.99 -70.82
CA GLN A 30 -3.67 -0.32 -71.52
C GLN A 30 -2.32 -1.04 -71.72
N GLU A 31 -2.32 -2.28 -71.19
CA GLU A 31 -1.91 -3.58 -71.80
C GLU A 31 -0.51 -3.78 -72.42
N GLY A 32 -0.02 -5.03 -72.40
CA GLY A 32 1.19 -5.44 -73.16
C GLY A 32 2.04 -6.56 -72.56
N SER A 33 1.64 -7.80 -72.77
CA SER A 33 2.29 -9.07 -72.40
C SER A 33 3.82 -9.26 -72.65
N LEU A 34 4.48 -9.93 -71.68
CA LEU A 34 5.39 -11.09 -71.82
C LEU A 34 6.76 -11.06 -72.57
N LEU A 35 7.67 -11.87 -72.00
CA LEU A 35 8.81 -12.64 -72.56
C LEU A 35 10.22 -12.03 -72.73
N THR A 36 11.18 -12.74 -72.09
CA THR A 36 12.61 -12.97 -72.45
C THR A 36 13.55 -11.80 -72.76
N SER A 37 14.60 -11.64 -71.93
CA SER A 37 15.97 -11.99 -72.37
C SER A 37 16.96 -12.20 -71.20
N GLN A 38 18.09 -12.80 -71.55
CA GLN A 38 19.17 -13.41 -70.78
C GLN A 38 19.89 -12.51 -69.76
N ALA A 39 20.44 -13.13 -68.71
CA ALA A 39 21.41 -12.51 -67.80
C ALA A 39 22.84 -13.06 -68.06
N PRO A 40 23.89 -12.23 -68.11
CA PRO A 40 25.28 -12.70 -68.20
C PRO A 40 25.87 -13.03 -66.82
N LEU A 41 26.54 -14.17 -66.70
CA LEU A 41 27.49 -14.40 -65.59
C LEU A 41 28.75 -13.57 -65.79
N PRO A 42 29.45 -13.24 -64.69
CA PRO A 42 30.87 -13.58 -64.66
C PRO A 42 31.28 -14.40 -63.41
N ARG A 43 32.27 -15.28 -63.62
CA ARG A 43 32.93 -16.06 -62.57
C ARG A 43 33.80 -15.18 -61.67
N ARG A 44 33.80 -15.46 -60.36
CA ARG A 44 35.06 -15.73 -59.59
C ARG A 44 34.75 -16.34 -58.22
N LEU A 45 35.03 -17.64 -58.08
CA LEU A 45 35.05 -18.34 -56.79
C LEU A 45 36.47 -18.26 -56.21
N SER A 46 36.67 -17.48 -55.14
CA SER A 46 37.95 -17.38 -54.43
C SER A 46 37.77 -17.47 -52.91
N THR A 47 37.88 -18.70 -52.39
CA THR A 47 38.65 -19.02 -51.17
C THR A 47 38.54 -18.11 -49.95
N ALA A 48 37.33 -17.95 -49.38
CA ALA A 48 37.14 -17.42 -48.01
C ALA A 48 36.27 -18.33 -47.09
N ALA A 49 35.48 -19.24 -47.65
CA ALA A 49 34.40 -19.94 -46.96
C ALA A 49 34.80 -21.13 -46.05
N ARG A 50 36.04 -21.17 -45.52
CA ARG A 50 36.54 -22.31 -44.70
C ARG A 50 36.80 -22.04 -43.22
N ALA A 51 36.65 -20.79 -42.75
CA ALA A 51 36.79 -20.43 -41.34
C ALA A 51 35.46 -20.38 -40.56
N GLY A 52 34.44 -19.68 -41.08
CA GLY A 52 33.23 -19.32 -40.32
C GLY A 52 32.27 -20.46 -39.93
N GLY A 53 32.47 -21.68 -40.41
CA GLY A 53 31.52 -22.79 -40.23
C GLY A 53 31.49 -23.43 -38.83
N ALA A 54 32.49 -23.17 -37.98
CA ALA A 54 32.62 -23.78 -36.65
C ALA A 54 32.52 -22.77 -35.49
N GLU A 55 32.75 -21.48 -35.73
CA GLU A 55 32.67 -20.44 -34.69
C GLU A 55 31.21 -20.00 -34.39
N LEU A 56 30.25 -20.46 -35.19
CA LEU A 56 28.82 -20.28 -34.92
C LEU A 56 28.25 -21.27 -33.87
N VAL A 57 29.08 -22.13 -33.27
CA VAL A 57 28.75 -22.75 -31.97
C VAL A 57 29.07 -21.72 -30.90
N ALA A 58 28.08 -20.86 -30.65
CA ALA A 58 28.04 -19.78 -29.65
C ALA A 58 29.32 -19.55 -28.84
N ARG A 59 30.03 -18.44 -29.15
CA ARG A 59 30.77 -17.71 -28.11
C ARG A 59 29.74 -17.24 -27.06
N THR A 60 29.43 -18.10 -26.10
CA THR A 60 28.86 -17.69 -24.82
C THR A 60 29.92 -16.87 -24.11
N ALA A 61 29.98 -15.57 -24.42
CA ALA A 61 30.60 -14.59 -23.56
C ALA A 61 30.05 -14.85 -22.15
N SER A 62 30.93 -15.19 -21.21
CA SER A 62 30.52 -15.69 -19.91
C SER A 62 29.68 -14.62 -19.22
N VAL A 63 28.39 -14.89 -19.02
CA VAL A 63 27.40 -14.00 -18.38
C VAL A 63 27.65 -13.88 -16.86
N ILE A 64 28.90 -14.06 -16.45
CA ILE A 64 29.33 -14.33 -15.09
C ILE A 64 30.57 -13.48 -14.83
N VAL A 65 30.45 -12.60 -13.85
CA VAL A 65 31.48 -11.67 -13.42
C VAL A 65 32.41 -12.37 -12.43
N SER A 66 33.70 -12.38 -12.73
CA SER A 66 34.74 -12.84 -11.80
C SER A 66 35.17 -11.68 -10.91
N LEU A 67 34.93 -11.77 -9.61
CA LEU A 67 35.28 -10.74 -8.63
C LEU A 67 36.39 -11.20 -7.68
N GLN A 68 37.11 -10.22 -7.12
CA GLN A 68 38.08 -10.49 -6.05
C GLN A 68 37.42 -11.20 -4.85
N PRO A 69 38.11 -12.12 -4.14
CA PRO A 69 37.52 -12.89 -3.03
C PRO A 69 36.95 -12.07 -1.87
N VAL A 70 37.36 -10.80 -1.72
CA VAL A 70 36.75 -9.84 -0.79
C VAL A 70 35.41 -9.34 -1.32
N ALA A 71 35.38 -8.78 -2.55
CA ALA A 71 34.15 -8.30 -3.19
C ALA A 71 33.08 -9.39 -3.37
N PHE A 72 33.49 -10.62 -3.69
CA PHE A 72 32.58 -11.78 -3.75
C PHE A 72 31.91 -12.05 -2.39
N ARG A 73 32.66 -11.96 -1.28
CA ARG A 73 32.11 -12.09 0.08
C ARG A 73 31.21 -10.90 0.44
N GLY A 74 31.58 -9.68 0.06
CA GLY A 74 30.79 -8.47 0.24
C GLY A 74 29.39 -8.57 -0.39
N ILE A 75 29.31 -8.90 -1.69
CA ILE A 75 28.02 -9.08 -2.38
C ILE A 75 27.20 -10.22 -1.75
N ARG A 76 27.84 -11.33 -1.34
CA ARG A 76 27.16 -12.43 -0.64
C ARG A 76 26.56 -11.99 0.70
N LEU A 77 27.29 -11.19 1.48
CA LEU A 77 26.80 -10.65 2.75
C LEU A 77 25.67 -9.65 2.55
N ALA A 78 25.80 -8.72 1.60
CA ALA A 78 24.77 -7.74 1.25
C ALA A 78 23.45 -8.41 0.80
N VAL A 79 23.50 -9.43 -0.06
CA VAL A 79 22.29 -10.17 -0.47
C VAL A 79 21.64 -10.92 0.70
N ILE A 80 22.43 -11.47 1.64
CA ILE A 80 21.89 -12.10 2.86
C ILE A 80 21.24 -11.04 3.76
N ALA A 81 21.89 -9.89 3.98
CA ALA A 81 21.36 -8.80 4.79
C ALA A 81 20.05 -8.24 4.21
N LEU A 82 19.98 -8.01 2.90
CA LEU A 82 18.77 -7.57 2.21
C LEU A 82 17.65 -8.63 2.31
N HIS A 83 17.97 -9.93 2.18
CA HIS A 83 16.97 -10.97 2.45
C HIS A 83 16.46 -10.94 3.90
N VAL A 84 17.32 -10.74 4.91
CA VAL A 84 16.90 -10.63 6.32
C VAL A 84 16.03 -9.40 6.55
N LEU A 85 16.40 -8.23 6.00
CA LEU A 85 15.64 -6.98 6.16
C LEU A 85 14.25 -7.07 5.51
N CYS A 86 14.17 -7.55 4.26
CA CYS A 86 12.89 -7.77 3.58
C CYS A 86 12.05 -8.84 4.29
N GLY A 87 12.68 -9.92 4.79
CA GLY A 87 11.99 -10.98 5.53
C GLY A 87 11.41 -10.47 6.86
N GLY A 88 12.15 -9.64 7.59
CA GLY A 88 11.71 -8.99 8.82
C GLY A 88 10.57 -8.00 8.58
N PHE A 89 10.66 -7.17 7.54
CA PHE A 89 9.59 -6.25 7.14
C PHE A 89 8.31 -7.01 6.76
N CYS A 90 8.40 -8.03 5.90
CA CYS A 90 7.24 -8.85 5.53
C CYS A 90 6.65 -9.60 6.74
N LEU A 91 7.47 -10.05 7.69
CA LEU A 91 6.98 -10.66 8.93
C LEU A 91 6.23 -9.64 9.81
N ALA A 92 6.78 -8.43 9.99
CA ALA A 92 6.15 -7.35 10.74
C ALA A 92 4.82 -6.90 10.12
N ALA A 93 4.76 -6.75 8.79
CA ALA A 93 3.54 -6.43 8.07
C ALA A 93 2.48 -7.55 8.21
N GLY A 94 2.88 -8.83 8.12
CA GLY A 94 1.98 -9.96 8.37
C GLY A 94 1.41 -9.98 9.79
N LEU A 95 2.25 -9.72 10.80
CA LEU A 95 1.84 -9.59 12.20
C LEU A 95 0.89 -8.41 12.42
N MET A 96 1.19 -7.25 11.83
CA MET A 96 0.31 -6.08 11.87
C MET A 96 -1.08 -6.39 11.29
N TYR A 97 -1.17 -7.02 10.11
CA TYR A 97 -2.45 -7.38 9.50
C TYR A 97 -3.22 -8.48 10.26
N THR A 98 -2.56 -9.33 11.07
CA THR A 98 -3.28 -10.27 11.94
C THR A 98 -3.70 -9.66 13.28
N TYR A 99 -2.99 -8.65 13.78
CA TYR A 99 -3.32 -7.98 15.05
C TYR A 99 -4.37 -6.87 14.90
N LEU A 100 -4.31 -6.06 13.82
CA LEU A 100 -5.23 -4.93 13.63
C LEU A 100 -6.73 -5.29 13.81
N PRO A 101 -7.27 -6.42 13.30
CA PRO A 101 -8.68 -6.78 13.48
C PRO A 101 -9.16 -6.93 14.93
N SER A 102 -8.25 -7.11 15.90
CA SER A 102 -8.56 -7.18 17.34
C SER A 102 -8.27 -5.86 18.09
N THR A 103 -8.14 -4.73 17.38
CA THR A 103 -7.84 -3.41 17.94
C THR A 103 -8.97 -2.42 17.72
N ALA A 104 -9.16 -1.46 18.62
CA ALA A 104 -10.11 -0.36 18.44
C ALA A 104 -9.78 0.48 17.18
N LEU A 105 -8.49 0.58 16.81
CA LEU A 105 -8.05 1.20 15.56
C LEU A 105 -8.73 0.63 14.29
N ALA A 106 -9.06 -0.67 14.24
CA ALA A 106 -9.75 -1.23 13.08
C ALA A 106 -11.18 -0.68 12.86
N TRP A 107 -11.81 -0.16 13.91
CA TRP A 107 -13.12 0.52 13.80
C TRP A 107 -12.97 1.90 13.14
N PHE A 108 -12.01 2.72 13.60
CA PHE A 108 -11.69 4.02 12.98
C PHE A 108 -11.21 3.87 11.53
N LEU A 109 -10.31 2.91 11.26
CA LEU A 109 -9.84 2.59 9.90
C LEU A 109 -10.99 2.25 8.94
N LYS A 110 -12.08 1.65 9.45
CA LYS A 110 -13.28 1.28 8.68
C LYS A 110 -14.24 2.47 8.50
N ILE A 111 -14.45 3.31 9.52
CA ILE A 111 -15.35 4.48 9.43
C ILE A 111 -14.76 5.53 8.50
N TYR A 112 -13.48 5.89 8.68
CA TYR A 112 -12.78 6.87 7.87
C TYR A 112 -12.27 6.31 6.52
N ALA A 113 -12.64 5.07 6.18
CA ALA A 113 -12.30 4.38 4.92
C ALA A 113 -10.80 4.44 4.54
N LEU A 114 -9.90 4.29 5.52
CA LEU A 114 -8.45 4.55 5.39
C LEU A 114 -7.66 3.40 4.76
N THR A 115 -8.35 2.35 4.32
CA THR A 115 -7.79 1.04 3.92
C THR A 115 -8.90 0.15 3.35
N VAL A 116 -8.53 -0.89 2.57
CA VAL A 116 -9.41 -2.02 2.22
C VAL A 116 -10.11 -2.59 3.47
N ASP A 117 -11.39 -2.98 3.38
CA ASP A 117 -12.24 -3.47 4.49
C ASP A 117 -11.48 -4.48 5.39
N PRO A 118 -11.33 -4.20 6.70
CA PRO A 118 -10.60 -5.03 7.66
C PRO A 118 -10.94 -6.52 7.68
N ARG A 119 -12.13 -6.93 7.21
CA ARG A 119 -12.48 -8.34 6.98
C ARG A 119 -11.46 -9.08 6.11
N HIS A 120 -10.74 -8.38 5.23
CA HIS A 120 -9.73 -8.96 4.35
C HIS A 120 -8.32 -9.01 4.94
N PHE A 121 -8.06 -8.40 6.10
CA PHE A 121 -6.70 -8.28 6.65
C PHE A 121 -6.02 -9.64 6.88
N HIS A 122 -6.76 -10.64 7.38
CA HIS A 122 -6.26 -12.01 7.50
C HIS A 122 -5.80 -12.61 6.14
N ASN A 123 -6.53 -12.33 5.06
CA ASN A 123 -6.15 -12.77 3.71
C ASN A 123 -4.94 -12.00 3.17
N LEU A 124 -4.77 -10.74 3.57
CA LEU A 124 -3.64 -9.87 3.21
C LEU A 124 -2.36 -10.19 4.02
N ALA A 125 -2.48 -10.80 5.19
CA ALA A 125 -1.34 -11.28 5.98
C ALA A 125 -0.67 -12.54 5.39
N ILE A 126 -1.45 -13.46 4.80
CA ILE A 126 -0.95 -14.71 4.19
C ILE A 126 0.21 -14.49 3.19
N PRO A 127 0.08 -13.65 2.14
CA PRO A 127 1.17 -13.40 1.19
C PRO A 127 2.41 -12.76 1.83
N HIS A 128 2.24 -11.91 2.84
CA HIS A 128 3.35 -11.34 3.61
C HIS A 128 4.14 -12.44 4.35
N TYR A 129 3.46 -13.35 5.06
CA TYR A 129 4.11 -14.48 5.71
C TYR A 129 4.83 -15.41 4.72
N LEU A 130 4.22 -15.68 3.56
CA LEU A 130 4.84 -16.49 2.50
C LEU A 130 6.12 -15.82 1.96
N LEU A 131 6.09 -14.51 1.71
CA LEU A 131 7.27 -13.74 1.31
C LEU A 131 8.35 -13.78 2.39
N ALA A 132 8.00 -13.56 3.67
CA ALA A 132 8.94 -13.64 4.79
C ALA A 132 9.65 -15.00 4.85
N ILE A 133 8.90 -16.10 4.75
CA ILE A 133 9.45 -17.47 4.71
C ILE A 133 10.40 -17.66 3.52
N MET A 134 10.05 -17.17 2.32
CA MET A 134 10.91 -17.29 1.13
C MET A 134 12.21 -16.47 1.27
N HIS A 135 12.14 -15.29 1.89
CA HIS A 135 13.30 -14.46 2.17
C HIS A 135 14.23 -15.09 3.21
N PHE A 136 13.70 -15.53 4.37
CA PHE A 136 14.50 -16.20 5.39
C PHE A 136 15.10 -17.52 4.90
N TYR A 137 14.37 -18.30 4.08
CA TYR A 137 14.92 -19.50 3.44
C TYR A 137 16.17 -19.18 2.61
N HIS A 138 16.13 -18.12 1.79
CA HIS A 138 17.27 -17.73 0.95
C HIS A 138 18.40 -17.01 1.72
N ALA A 139 18.12 -16.40 2.88
CA ALA A 139 19.16 -15.95 3.82
C ALA A 139 19.88 -17.13 4.50
N LEU A 140 19.16 -18.21 4.85
CA LEU A 140 19.70 -19.37 5.56
C LEU A 140 20.32 -20.44 4.63
N GLU A 141 19.92 -20.51 3.36
CA GLU A 141 20.44 -21.46 2.36
C GLU A 141 21.98 -21.41 2.18
N PRO A 142 22.65 -20.23 2.12
CA PRO A 142 24.12 -20.15 2.07
C PRO A 142 24.85 -20.60 3.35
N PRO A 143 24.58 -20.08 4.56
CA PRO A 143 25.32 -20.46 5.77
C PRO A 143 25.04 -21.91 6.18
N SER A 144 23.81 -22.42 6.02
CA SER A 144 23.49 -23.83 6.30
C SER A 144 24.28 -24.78 5.40
N ARG A 145 24.43 -24.48 4.11
CA ARG A 145 25.30 -25.26 3.21
C ARG A 145 26.77 -25.18 3.61
N TRP A 146 27.29 -24.00 3.92
CA TRP A 146 28.68 -23.86 4.38
C TRP A 146 28.95 -24.67 5.65
N LEU A 147 28.06 -24.57 6.64
CA LEU A 147 28.13 -25.34 7.88
C LEU A 147 28.04 -26.84 7.61
N TRP A 148 27.10 -27.29 6.77
CA TRP A 148 26.94 -28.69 6.38
C TRP A 148 28.14 -29.25 5.59
N HIS A 149 28.84 -28.42 4.81
CA HIS A 149 30.09 -28.79 4.17
C HIS A 149 31.26 -28.84 5.17
N ARG A 150 31.32 -27.91 6.13
CA ARG A 150 32.36 -27.90 7.19
C ARG A 150 32.19 -29.08 8.15
N LEU A 151 30.97 -29.36 8.60
CA LEU A 151 30.62 -30.52 9.42
C LEU A 151 30.94 -31.83 8.68
N ARG A 152 30.58 -31.98 7.40
CA ARG A 152 30.96 -33.17 6.61
C ARG A 152 32.45 -33.26 6.27
N ALA A 153 33.23 -32.19 6.39
CA ALA A 153 34.69 -32.24 6.30
C ALA A 153 35.34 -32.66 7.64
N LEU A 154 34.72 -32.29 8.78
CA LEU A 154 35.13 -32.77 10.11
C LEU A 154 34.77 -34.25 10.30
N LEU A 155 33.53 -34.64 10.01
CA LEU A 155 32.99 -36.01 10.08
C LEU A 155 33.58 -36.98 9.02
N ARG A 156 34.53 -36.54 8.20
CA ARG A 156 35.28 -37.39 7.25
C ARG A 156 36.75 -37.59 7.66
N ARG A 157 37.13 -37.15 8.86
CA ARG A 157 38.44 -37.44 9.46
C ARG A 157 38.38 -38.74 10.29
N GLU A 158 38.13 -39.85 9.60
CA GLU A 158 38.55 -41.16 10.09
C GLU A 158 40.06 -41.34 9.83
N PRO A 159 40.79 -42.14 10.63
CA PRO A 159 42.25 -42.19 10.58
C PRO A 159 42.80 -42.96 9.36
N LEU A 160 44.09 -42.73 9.07
CA LEU A 160 44.82 -43.54 8.09
C LEU A 160 44.97 -44.98 8.61
N HIS A 161 44.16 -45.90 8.10
CA HIS A 161 44.60 -47.30 8.03
C HIS A 161 45.55 -47.50 6.85
N SER A 162 46.61 -48.27 7.11
CA SER A 162 47.80 -48.38 6.27
C SER A 162 47.54 -49.02 4.91
N VAL A 163 48.15 -48.44 3.86
CA VAL A 163 48.27 -49.08 2.55
C VAL A 163 49.22 -50.27 2.66
N VAL A 164 48.66 -51.48 2.75
CA VAL A 164 49.43 -52.71 2.58
C VAL A 164 49.68 -52.93 1.08
N VAL A 165 50.93 -52.75 0.67
CA VAL A 165 51.37 -53.06 -0.69
C VAL A 165 51.49 -54.57 -0.85
N GLN A 166 50.85 -55.15 -1.88
CA GLN A 166 51.16 -56.49 -2.36
C GLN A 166 51.63 -56.44 -3.84
N PRO A 167 52.57 -57.32 -4.27
CA PRO A 167 53.23 -57.17 -5.57
C PRO A 167 52.39 -57.71 -6.73
N ALA A 168 52.58 -57.14 -7.93
CA ALA A 168 51.86 -57.57 -9.13
C ALA A 168 52.45 -58.84 -9.78
N PRO A 169 51.63 -59.86 -10.09
CA PRO A 169 52.03 -60.94 -10.99
C PRO A 169 52.17 -60.48 -12.44
N ARG A 170 53.11 -61.06 -13.18
CA ARG A 170 53.36 -60.76 -14.61
C ARG A 170 52.19 -61.20 -15.51
N ARG A 171 51.94 -60.42 -16.57
CA ARG A 171 51.26 -60.94 -17.78
C ARG A 171 52.04 -62.14 -18.35
N ARG A 172 51.34 -63.24 -18.62
CA ARG A 172 51.71 -64.23 -19.63
C ARG A 172 50.47 -64.57 -20.47
N GLY A 173 50.67 -65.07 -21.68
CA GLY A 173 49.64 -65.07 -22.72
C GLY A 173 48.68 -66.26 -22.70
N GLY A 174 47.53 -66.04 -23.35
CA GLY A 174 46.85 -67.04 -24.20
C GLY A 174 46.20 -68.26 -23.54
N SER A 175 44.88 -68.21 -23.40
CA SER A 175 44.00 -69.29 -23.89
C SER A 175 42.53 -68.85 -23.92
N THR A 176 41.78 -69.36 -24.89
CA THR A 176 40.32 -69.25 -24.93
C THR A 176 39.70 -70.40 -24.14
N VAL A 177 38.94 -70.11 -23.09
CA VAL A 177 38.05 -71.07 -22.43
C VAL A 177 36.69 -70.42 -22.20
N SER A 178 35.62 -71.12 -22.55
CA SER A 178 34.23 -70.68 -22.40
C SER A 178 33.69 -70.99 -21.01
N SER A 179 32.84 -70.14 -20.44
CA SER A 179 31.96 -70.52 -19.33
C SER A 179 30.67 -69.69 -19.27
N THR A 180 29.57 -70.39 -19.59
CA THR A 180 28.28 -70.36 -18.87
C THR A 180 27.62 -69.00 -18.60
N ILE A 181 26.66 -68.63 -19.46
CA ILE A 181 25.61 -67.67 -19.13
C ILE A 181 24.62 -68.33 -18.15
N ALA A 182 24.55 -67.86 -16.91
CA ALA A 182 23.50 -68.25 -15.97
C ALA A 182 22.21 -67.45 -16.24
N SER A 183 21.12 -68.14 -16.58
CA SER A 183 19.82 -67.55 -16.90
C SER A 183 19.01 -67.24 -15.63
N VAL A 184 18.91 -65.96 -15.28
CA VAL A 184 18.03 -65.50 -14.18
C VAL A 184 16.55 -65.59 -14.63
N PRO A 185 15.65 -66.24 -13.87
CA PRO A 185 14.24 -66.35 -14.24
C PRO A 185 13.53 -65.00 -14.37
N ARG A 186 12.81 -64.80 -15.47
CA ARG A 186 12.13 -63.54 -15.78
C ARG A 186 10.73 -63.50 -15.15
N LEU A 187 10.66 -63.20 -13.86
CA LEU A 187 9.41 -63.00 -13.11
C LEU A 187 8.47 -62.03 -13.86
N GLN A 188 7.36 -62.56 -14.39
CA GLN A 188 6.31 -61.78 -15.02
C GLN A 188 5.59 -60.95 -13.95
N GLN A 189 5.60 -59.63 -14.09
CA GLN A 189 4.86 -58.74 -13.19
C GLN A 189 3.39 -58.67 -13.64
N PRO A 190 2.41 -58.77 -12.70
CA PRO A 190 0.99 -58.65 -13.04
C PRO A 190 0.64 -57.23 -13.53
N PRO A 191 -0.42 -57.09 -14.35
CA PRO A 191 -0.80 -55.80 -14.93
C PRO A 191 -1.15 -54.76 -13.84
N PRO A 192 -0.81 -53.47 -14.03
CA PRO A 192 -1.06 -52.44 -13.03
C PRO A 192 -2.55 -52.12 -12.93
N THR A 193 -3.11 -52.25 -11.73
CA THR A 193 -4.50 -51.88 -11.41
C THR A 193 -4.82 -50.42 -11.73
N ALA A 194 -6.10 -50.12 -11.97
CA ALA A 194 -6.57 -48.78 -12.36
C ALA A 194 -6.08 -47.65 -11.44
N LEU A 195 -5.99 -47.89 -10.14
CA LEU A 195 -5.43 -46.94 -9.16
C LEU A 195 -3.97 -46.57 -9.45
N ARG A 196 -3.14 -47.53 -9.87
CA ARG A 196 -1.75 -47.27 -10.30
C ARG A 196 -1.73 -46.46 -11.60
N LEU A 197 -2.64 -46.71 -12.54
CA LEU A 197 -2.76 -45.94 -13.77
C LEU A 197 -3.19 -44.49 -13.50
N ALA A 198 -4.11 -44.25 -12.56
CA ALA A 198 -4.50 -42.91 -12.11
C ALA A 198 -3.35 -42.17 -11.41
N VAL A 199 -2.61 -42.82 -10.50
CA VAL A 199 -1.41 -42.23 -9.88
C VAL A 199 -0.33 -41.94 -10.94
N ILE A 200 -0.19 -42.78 -11.98
CA ILE A 200 0.73 -42.54 -13.10
C ILE A 200 0.26 -41.38 -13.98
N SER A 201 -1.05 -41.24 -14.26
CA SER A 201 -1.60 -40.14 -15.07
C SER A 201 -1.47 -38.81 -14.34
N LEU A 202 -1.81 -38.74 -13.04
CA LEU A 202 -1.61 -37.59 -12.17
C LEU A 202 -0.13 -37.20 -12.10
N ARG A 203 0.77 -38.16 -11.81
CA ARG A 203 2.23 -37.93 -11.86
C ARG A 203 2.70 -37.50 -13.25
N ARG A 204 2.07 -37.92 -14.36
CA ARG A 204 2.38 -37.44 -15.73
C ARG A 204 1.83 -36.02 -15.97
N GLY A 205 0.72 -35.64 -15.34
CA GLY A 205 0.15 -34.29 -15.31
C GLY A 205 1.07 -33.31 -14.58
N LEU A 206 1.37 -33.56 -13.29
CA LEU A 206 2.33 -32.74 -12.54
C LEU A 206 3.70 -32.67 -13.21
N ARG A 207 4.22 -33.77 -13.78
CA ARG A 207 5.48 -33.75 -14.56
C ARG A 207 5.36 -33.03 -15.92
N ARG A 208 4.16 -32.74 -16.45
CA ARG A 208 3.97 -31.83 -17.60
C ARG A 208 3.96 -30.38 -17.12
N LEU A 209 3.13 -30.05 -16.11
CA LEU A 209 3.07 -28.72 -15.48
C LEU A 209 4.46 -28.24 -15.02
N TRP A 210 5.17 -29.07 -14.24
CA TRP A 210 6.52 -28.79 -13.73
C TRP A 210 7.59 -28.64 -14.83
N ARG A 211 7.40 -29.29 -16.00
CA ARG A 211 8.25 -29.05 -17.18
C ARG A 211 7.91 -27.74 -17.88
N GLY A 212 6.65 -27.30 -17.87
CA GLY A 212 6.24 -25.96 -18.29
C GLY A 212 6.86 -24.88 -17.42
N VAL A 213 6.66 -24.96 -16.10
CA VAL A 213 7.26 -24.06 -15.10
C VAL A 213 8.79 -24.00 -15.24
N ARG A 214 9.48 -25.15 -15.35
CA ARG A 214 10.94 -25.19 -15.57
C ARG A 214 11.40 -24.59 -16.91
N ARG A 215 10.56 -24.56 -17.95
CA ARG A 215 10.86 -23.84 -19.19
C ARG A 215 10.71 -22.33 -18.99
N LEU A 216 9.60 -21.88 -18.38
CA LEU A 216 9.34 -20.47 -18.10
C LEU A 216 10.42 -19.85 -17.18
N VAL A 217 10.76 -20.53 -16.09
CA VAL A 217 11.83 -20.13 -15.15
C VAL A 217 13.22 -20.12 -15.83
N ARG A 218 13.44 -20.90 -16.88
CA ARG A 218 14.68 -20.84 -17.69
C ARG A 218 14.68 -19.66 -18.66
N VAL A 219 13.52 -19.33 -19.25
CA VAL A 219 13.36 -18.13 -20.10
C VAL A 219 13.56 -16.85 -19.28
N CYS A 220 13.08 -16.82 -18.02
CA CYS A 220 13.28 -15.74 -17.06
C CYS A 220 14.60 -15.86 -16.25
N SER A 221 15.55 -16.70 -16.68
CA SER A 221 16.87 -16.79 -16.03
C SER A 221 17.68 -15.52 -16.32
N PRO A 222 18.48 -14.99 -15.37
CA PRO A 222 19.43 -13.90 -15.66
C PRO A 222 20.49 -14.29 -16.71
N GLU A 223 20.67 -15.58 -16.99
CA GLU A 223 21.53 -16.11 -18.07
C GLU A 223 20.84 -16.14 -19.46
N SER A 224 19.53 -15.86 -19.53
CA SER A 224 18.70 -16.02 -20.73
C SER A 224 19.15 -15.14 -21.91
N PRO A 225 19.01 -15.57 -23.18
CA PRO A 225 19.18 -14.68 -24.33
C PRO A 225 18.09 -13.60 -24.40
N TYR A 226 16.94 -13.82 -23.77
CA TYR A 226 15.82 -12.87 -23.74
C TYR A 226 15.91 -11.84 -22.59
N PHE A 227 16.95 -11.90 -21.76
CA PHE A 227 17.11 -11.08 -20.55
C PHE A 227 16.79 -9.59 -20.80
N ASN A 228 17.44 -8.96 -21.79
CA ASN A 228 17.25 -7.53 -22.07
C ASN A 228 15.81 -7.14 -22.47
N VAL A 229 14.99 -8.07 -22.97
CA VAL A 229 13.59 -7.81 -23.35
C VAL A 229 12.67 -8.01 -22.14
N LEU A 230 12.89 -9.07 -21.37
CA LEU A 230 12.12 -9.36 -20.16
C LEU A 230 12.40 -8.35 -19.05
N TYR A 231 13.66 -7.94 -18.91
CA TYR A 231 14.10 -6.87 -18.01
C TYR A 231 13.44 -5.53 -18.38
N LEU A 232 13.49 -5.12 -19.65
CA LEU A 232 12.82 -3.91 -20.11
C LEU A 232 11.29 -3.97 -19.92
N ALA A 233 10.65 -5.11 -20.13
CA ALA A 233 9.21 -5.27 -19.93
C ALA A 233 8.82 -5.20 -18.44
N ARG A 234 9.68 -5.71 -17.54
CA ARG A 234 9.57 -5.54 -16.09
C ARG A 234 9.74 -4.07 -15.71
N GLU A 235 10.85 -3.44 -16.10
CA GLU A 235 11.20 -2.05 -15.77
C GLU A 235 10.12 -1.07 -16.24
N LEU A 236 9.54 -1.26 -17.43
CA LEU A 236 8.42 -0.43 -17.91
C LEU A 236 7.17 -0.55 -17.02
N LEU A 237 6.89 -1.73 -16.46
CA LEU A 237 5.78 -1.92 -15.54
C LEU A 237 6.09 -1.33 -14.15
N GLU A 238 7.31 -1.52 -13.66
CA GLU A 238 7.76 -1.00 -12.36
C GLU A 238 7.79 0.53 -12.36
N ILE A 239 8.34 1.14 -13.41
CA ILE A 239 8.33 2.59 -13.60
C ILE A 239 6.90 3.13 -13.77
N ALA A 240 6.00 2.42 -14.45
CA ALA A 240 4.59 2.84 -14.55
C ALA A 240 3.87 2.81 -13.18
N LEU A 241 4.10 1.76 -12.38
CA LEU A 241 3.56 1.63 -11.03
C LEU A 241 4.17 2.68 -10.06
N GLN A 242 5.49 2.88 -10.10
CA GLN A 242 6.19 3.92 -9.34
C GLN A 242 5.74 5.33 -9.75
N THR A 243 5.45 5.58 -11.03
CA THR A 243 4.91 6.86 -11.52
C THR A 243 3.49 7.09 -11.00
N SER A 244 2.64 6.06 -10.99
CA SER A 244 1.30 6.12 -10.40
C SER A 244 1.37 6.43 -8.90
N GLN A 245 2.27 5.76 -8.16
CA GLN A 245 2.49 6.01 -6.74
C GLN A 245 2.99 7.45 -6.49
N ALA A 246 4.01 7.91 -7.22
CA ALA A 246 4.55 9.26 -7.09
C ALA A 246 3.51 10.35 -7.44
N TYR A 247 2.62 10.10 -8.40
CA TYR A 247 1.50 10.99 -8.69
C TYR A 247 0.50 11.05 -7.52
N GLN A 248 0.07 9.92 -6.96
CA GLN A 248 -0.83 9.90 -5.80
C GLN A 248 -0.20 10.59 -4.58
N MET A 249 1.08 10.35 -4.32
CA MET A 249 1.85 11.08 -3.30
C MET A 249 1.81 12.60 -3.51
N SER A 250 1.96 13.06 -4.75
CA SER A 250 1.90 14.49 -5.07
C SER A 250 0.52 15.13 -4.81
N CYS A 251 -0.55 14.35 -4.90
CA CYS A 251 -1.93 14.78 -4.68
C CYS A 251 -2.34 14.74 -3.20
N LEU A 252 -1.91 13.70 -2.46
CA LEU A 252 -2.42 13.40 -1.12
C LEU A 252 -1.48 13.86 0.00
N VAL A 253 -0.16 13.78 -0.20
CA VAL A 253 0.80 13.88 0.91
C VAL A 253 1.48 15.26 0.92
N PRO A 254 1.31 16.07 1.98
CA PRO A 254 1.87 17.41 2.06
C PRO A 254 3.38 17.43 2.41
N ARG A 255 3.99 16.27 2.70
CA ARG A 255 5.43 16.18 3.00
C ARG A 255 6.29 16.35 1.74
N VAL A 256 6.54 17.61 1.37
CA VAL A 256 7.44 18.04 0.27
C VAL A 256 8.74 17.24 0.21
N THR A 257 9.42 17.01 1.34
CA THR A 257 10.68 16.23 1.39
C THR A 257 10.51 14.77 0.95
N LEU A 258 9.39 14.13 1.31
CA LEU A 258 9.10 12.74 0.93
C LEU A 258 8.72 12.65 -0.56
N ASN A 259 7.92 13.60 -1.05
CA ASN A 259 7.56 13.69 -2.47
C ASN A 259 8.81 13.89 -3.34
N ARG A 260 9.67 14.86 -2.99
CA ARG A 260 10.97 15.10 -3.66
C ARG A 260 11.86 13.86 -3.64
N PHE A 261 11.91 13.12 -2.53
CA PHE A 261 12.69 11.88 -2.42
C PHE A 261 12.18 10.79 -3.38
N ILE A 262 10.89 10.47 -3.34
CA ILE A 262 10.28 9.45 -4.20
C ILE A 262 10.41 9.80 -5.68
N VAL A 263 10.17 11.06 -6.05
CA VAL A 263 10.35 11.52 -7.45
C VAL A 263 11.83 11.45 -7.86
N THR A 264 12.77 11.81 -6.98
CA THR A 264 14.20 11.67 -7.27
C THR A 264 14.59 10.22 -7.53
N LEU A 265 14.08 9.26 -6.74
CA LEU A 265 14.32 7.83 -6.98
C LEU A 265 13.75 7.36 -8.34
N LEU A 266 12.53 7.75 -8.68
CA LEU A 266 11.87 7.40 -9.95
C LEU A 266 12.61 7.98 -11.17
N VAL A 267 13.03 9.25 -11.11
CA VAL A 267 13.79 9.92 -12.18
C VAL A 267 15.17 9.29 -12.32
N LEU A 268 15.86 9.02 -11.20
CA LEU A 268 17.13 8.30 -11.19
C LEU A 268 17.00 6.88 -11.73
N ASN A 269 15.93 6.15 -11.41
CA ASN A 269 15.66 4.81 -11.98
C ASN A 269 15.64 4.87 -13.52
N CYS A 270 14.81 5.77 -14.06
CA CYS A 270 14.66 5.95 -15.50
C CYS A 270 15.99 6.25 -16.20
N TRP A 271 16.79 7.16 -15.64
CA TRP A 271 18.07 7.56 -16.22
C TRP A 271 19.17 6.50 -16.02
N LEU A 272 19.19 5.83 -14.87
CA LEU A 272 20.20 4.81 -14.53
C LEU A 272 20.03 3.54 -15.37
N THR A 273 18.82 2.99 -15.47
CA THR A 273 18.51 1.83 -16.33
C THR A 273 18.89 2.13 -17.79
N THR A 274 18.62 3.35 -18.27
CA THR A 274 19.02 3.80 -19.61
C THR A 274 20.54 3.93 -19.76
N GLY A 275 21.21 4.61 -18.82
CA GLY A 275 22.65 4.84 -18.85
C GLY A 275 23.44 3.52 -18.79
N LEU A 276 23.03 2.59 -17.92
CA LEU A 276 23.60 1.25 -17.82
C LEU A 276 23.47 0.49 -19.14
N TYR A 277 22.28 0.45 -19.75
CA TYR A 277 22.09 -0.21 -21.05
C TYR A 277 23.01 0.35 -22.14
N HIS A 278 23.22 1.67 -22.17
CA HIS A 278 24.08 2.33 -23.16
C HIS A 278 25.58 2.11 -22.91
N VAL A 279 26.07 2.28 -21.67
CA VAL A 279 27.51 2.19 -21.32
C VAL A 279 27.98 0.75 -21.16
N GLY A 280 27.15 -0.11 -20.56
CA GLY A 280 27.45 -1.52 -20.31
C GLY A 280 27.27 -2.42 -21.53
N ARG A 281 26.85 -1.90 -22.69
CA ARG A 281 26.46 -2.70 -23.84
C ARG A 281 27.59 -3.63 -24.33
N GLY A 282 27.38 -4.93 -24.18
CA GLY A 282 28.34 -5.98 -24.58
C GLY A 282 29.31 -6.40 -23.47
N ARG A 283 29.32 -5.70 -22.32
CA ARG A 283 30.04 -6.15 -21.11
C ARG A 283 29.22 -7.24 -20.40
N PRO A 284 29.85 -8.27 -19.80
CA PRO A 284 29.13 -9.29 -19.03
C PRO A 284 28.49 -8.72 -17.77
N GLU A 285 29.11 -7.68 -17.19
CA GLU A 285 28.69 -6.98 -15.97
C GLU A 285 27.34 -6.26 -16.09
N LEU A 286 26.87 -5.92 -17.31
CA LEU A 286 25.63 -5.16 -17.50
C LEU A 286 24.45 -5.76 -16.73
N ARG A 287 24.31 -7.09 -16.77
CA ARG A 287 23.20 -7.78 -16.09
C ARG A 287 23.30 -7.71 -14.57
N LEU A 288 24.52 -7.64 -14.03
CA LEU A 288 24.77 -7.48 -12.60
C LEU A 288 24.43 -6.04 -12.16
N TRP A 289 24.86 -5.03 -12.92
CA TRP A 289 24.60 -3.63 -12.58
C TRP A 289 23.12 -3.24 -12.72
N CYS A 290 22.43 -3.73 -13.76
CA CYS A 290 20.97 -3.62 -13.87
C CYS A 290 20.28 -4.19 -12.61
N LEU A 291 20.47 -5.48 -12.32
CA LEU A 291 19.84 -6.15 -11.17
C LEU A 291 20.24 -5.56 -9.81
N ALA A 292 21.44 -4.97 -9.68
CA ALA A 292 21.86 -4.32 -8.43
C ALA A 292 21.19 -2.95 -8.22
N SER A 293 20.93 -2.21 -9.30
CA SER A 293 20.25 -0.90 -9.26
C SER A 293 18.76 -1.08 -8.99
N ASP A 294 18.15 -1.98 -9.77
CA ASP A 294 16.84 -2.59 -9.59
C ASP A 294 16.56 -2.98 -8.12
N VAL A 295 17.39 -3.87 -7.54
CA VAL A 295 17.28 -4.29 -6.13
C VAL A 295 17.37 -3.12 -5.14
N ALA A 296 18.22 -2.11 -5.40
CA ALA A 296 18.37 -0.98 -4.49
C ALA A 296 17.12 -0.09 -4.50
N LEU A 297 16.55 0.17 -5.68
CA LEU A 297 15.41 1.06 -5.86
C LEU A 297 14.09 0.40 -5.41
N ASP A 298 13.89 -0.88 -5.72
CA ASP A 298 12.76 -1.67 -5.19
C ASP A 298 12.83 -1.79 -3.66
N PHE A 299 14.02 -2.02 -3.08
CA PHE A 299 14.19 -2.11 -1.62
C PHE A 299 13.87 -0.79 -0.91
N VAL A 300 14.33 0.36 -1.43
CA VAL A 300 14.00 1.67 -0.86
C VAL A 300 12.48 1.91 -0.93
N SER A 301 11.86 1.63 -2.07
CA SER A 301 10.45 1.95 -2.34
C SER A 301 9.47 1.03 -1.63
N ALA A 302 9.73 -0.29 -1.59
CA ALA A 302 8.83 -1.29 -1.05
C ALA A 302 9.08 -1.64 0.44
N VAL A 303 10.26 -1.33 0.98
CA VAL A 303 10.63 -1.67 2.37
C VAL A 303 10.98 -0.44 3.20
N LEU A 304 11.93 0.40 2.75
CA LEU A 304 12.42 1.50 3.60
C LEU A 304 11.38 2.63 3.78
N VAL A 305 10.71 3.06 2.71
CA VAL A 305 9.71 4.14 2.81
C VAL A 305 8.50 3.73 3.66
N PRO A 306 7.81 2.59 3.40
CA PRO A 306 6.70 2.15 4.26
C PRO A 306 7.15 1.82 5.69
N GLY A 307 8.32 1.20 5.86
CA GLY A 307 8.86 0.87 7.18
C GLY A 307 9.22 2.09 8.04
N TYR A 308 9.77 3.15 7.42
CA TYR A 308 10.03 4.42 8.10
C TYR A 308 8.73 5.09 8.55
N LEU A 309 7.73 5.17 7.68
CA LEU A 309 6.43 5.76 8.02
C LEU A 309 5.71 4.96 9.12
N ALA A 310 5.68 3.62 9.00
CA ALA A 310 5.09 2.75 10.00
C ALA A 310 5.73 2.96 11.38
N LEU A 311 7.06 3.13 11.46
CA LEU A 311 7.76 3.37 12.72
C LEU A 311 7.36 4.68 13.40
N GLN A 312 7.03 5.74 12.63
CA GLN A 312 6.53 7.01 13.20
C GLN A 312 5.17 6.81 13.88
N TYR A 313 4.26 6.03 13.29
CA TYR A 313 2.94 5.78 13.86
C TYR A 313 2.96 4.75 14.99
N VAL A 314 3.79 3.69 14.90
CA VAL A 314 3.95 2.71 15.99
C VAL A 314 4.44 3.36 17.28
N GLN A 315 5.24 4.43 17.20
CA GLN A 315 5.67 5.22 18.38
C GLN A 315 4.55 6.07 19.00
N ALA A 316 3.42 6.28 18.31
CA ALA A 316 2.27 7.04 18.77
C ALA A 316 1.05 6.17 19.12
N PHE A 317 1.13 4.85 18.89
CA PHE A 317 0.06 3.89 19.18
C PHE A 317 0.07 3.49 20.66
N ASP A 318 -1.07 3.63 21.34
CA ASP A 318 -1.24 3.18 22.72
C ASP A 318 -1.69 1.72 22.76
N THR A 319 -0.86 0.87 23.35
CA THR A 319 -1.15 -0.56 23.52
C THR A 319 -2.20 -0.85 24.60
N SER A 320 -2.52 0.10 25.48
CA SER A 320 -3.52 -0.09 26.54
C SER A 320 -4.95 0.08 26.01
N THR A 321 -5.22 1.14 25.24
CA THR A 321 -6.49 1.31 24.51
C THR A 321 -6.54 0.58 23.17
N SER A 322 -5.40 0.09 22.66
CA SER A 322 -5.25 -0.52 21.33
C SER A 322 -5.71 0.42 20.18
N MET A 323 -5.35 1.70 20.28
CA MET A 323 -5.60 2.71 19.25
C MET A 323 -4.61 3.89 19.36
N PHE A 324 -4.83 4.94 18.56
CA PHE A 324 -4.19 6.24 18.81
C PHE A 324 -4.98 7.02 19.88
N PRO A 325 -4.32 7.72 20.81
CA PRO A 325 -5.01 8.53 21.83
C PRO A 325 -5.99 9.53 21.19
N ASP A 326 -7.17 9.72 21.79
CA ASP A 326 -8.30 10.44 21.16
C ASP A 326 -7.92 11.81 20.60
N ALA A 327 -7.12 12.58 21.34
CA ALA A 327 -6.60 13.88 20.94
C ALA A 327 -5.84 13.91 19.59
N ARG A 328 -5.40 12.76 19.07
CA ARG A 328 -4.80 12.64 17.73
C ARG A 328 -5.83 12.70 16.61
N TRP A 329 -7.03 12.15 16.80
CA TRP A 329 -8.08 12.17 15.77
C TRP A 329 -8.65 13.59 15.57
N TYR A 330 -8.67 14.40 16.63
CA TYR A 330 -9.16 15.79 16.62
C TYR A 330 -8.08 16.84 16.26
N ASP A 331 -6.80 16.44 16.19
CA ASP A 331 -5.70 17.26 15.65
C ASP A 331 -5.80 17.27 14.11
N ASP A 332 -6.31 18.39 13.59
CA ASP A 332 -6.64 18.57 12.17
C ASP A 332 -5.43 18.33 11.24
N VAL A 333 -4.22 18.62 11.72
CA VAL A 333 -2.97 18.44 10.99
C VAL A 333 -2.49 17.00 11.10
N TRP A 334 -2.52 16.40 12.30
CA TRP A 334 -2.12 15.00 12.49
C TRP A 334 -3.05 14.05 11.73
N PHE A 335 -4.36 14.24 11.83
CA PHE A 335 -5.35 13.39 11.17
C PHE A 335 -5.15 13.36 9.64
N MET A 336 -4.93 14.53 9.04
CA MET A 336 -4.68 14.64 7.60
C MET A 336 -3.35 14.02 7.17
N ASN A 337 -2.28 14.12 7.97
CA ASN A 337 -1.04 13.40 7.68
C ASN A 337 -1.22 11.89 7.84
N PHE A 338 -1.86 11.44 8.94
CA PHE A 338 -2.14 10.03 9.18
C PHE A 338 -2.98 9.41 8.06
N LYS A 339 -4.11 10.01 7.66
CA LYS A 339 -4.96 9.51 6.58
C LYS A 339 -4.21 9.33 5.25
N ASN A 340 -3.36 10.30 4.90
CA ASN A 340 -2.68 10.27 3.61
C ASN A 340 -1.44 9.34 3.64
N GLU A 341 -0.78 9.19 4.79
CA GLU A 341 0.35 8.27 4.97
C GLU A 341 -0.06 6.83 5.31
N SER A 342 -1.24 6.61 5.90
CA SER A 342 -1.80 5.28 6.12
C SER A 342 -2.05 4.57 4.80
N SER A 343 -2.36 5.30 3.73
CA SER A 343 -2.44 4.77 2.35
C SER A 343 -1.13 4.15 1.86
N ILE A 344 0.03 4.52 2.44
CA ILE A 344 1.38 4.06 2.07
C ILE A 344 1.84 2.89 2.96
N VAL A 345 1.35 2.85 4.21
CA VAL A 345 1.68 1.79 5.18
C VAL A 345 0.70 0.61 5.06
N LEU A 346 -0.60 0.91 5.05
CA LEU A 346 -1.68 -0.01 4.77
C LEU A 346 -1.98 -0.08 3.26
N PHE A 347 -2.99 -0.85 2.87
CA PHE A 347 -3.42 -0.97 1.48
C PHE A 347 -4.67 -0.13 1.24
N ASP A 348 -4.55 0.86 0.36
CA ASP A 348 -5.69 1.70 -0.07
C ASP A 348 -6.67 0.92 -0.96
N SER A 349 -6.15 0.17 -1.93
CA SER A 349 -6.97 -0.50 -2.95
C SER A 349 -6.36 -1.81 -3.45
N TRP A 350 -7.19 -2.66 -4.09
CA TRP A 350 -6.72 -3.93 -4.66
C TRP A 350 -5.65 -3.79 -5.76
N LEU A 351 -5.57 -2.63 -6.42
CA LEU A 351 -4.50 -2.34 -7.39
C LEU A 351 -3.16 -2.07 -6.68
N ASP A 352 -3.21 -1.36 -5.56
CA ASP A 352 -2.07 -1.11 -4.67
C ASP A 352 -1.60 -2.42 -3.99
N VAL A 353 -2.52 -3.27 -3.52
CA VAL A 353 -2.23 -4.65 -3.08
C VAL A 353 -1.43 -5.42 -4.14
N PHE A 354 -1.90 -5.39 -5.40
CA PHE A 354 -1.22 -6.06 -6.51
C PHE A 354 0.17 -5.47 -6.79
N SER A 355 0.31 -4.13 -6.78
CA SER A 355 1.58 -3.46 -7.08
C SER A 355 2.67 -3.80 -6.06
N ARG A 356 2.39 -3.74 -4.75
CA ARG A 356 3.39 -4.02 -3.70
C ARG A 356 3.80 -5.49 -3.66
N PHE A 357 2.88 -6.42 -3.90
CA PHE A 357 3.25 -7.83 -4.04
C PHE A 357 4.00 -8.11 -5.34
N PHE A 358 3.73 -7.38 -6.44
CA PHE A 358 4.57 -7.43 -7.64
C PHE A 358 6.00 -6.99 -7.34
N PHE A 359 6.22 -5.78 -6.79
CA PHE A 359 7.54 -5.29 -6.39
C PHE A 359 8.26 -6.26 -5.44
N SER A 360 7.56 -6.78 -4.43
CA SER A 360 8.15 -7.74 -3.47
C SER A 360 8.62 -9.04 -4.13
N LEU A 361 7.85 -9.58 -5.09
CA LEU A 361 8.24 -10.76 -5.87
C LEU A 361 9.38 -10.46 -6.85
N SER A 362 9.40 -9.24 -7.40
CA SER A 362 10.45 -8.72 -8.28
C SER A 362 11.80 -8.60 -7.57
N LEU A 363 11.81 -7.95 -6.40
CA LEU A 363 12.95 -7.83 -5.49
C LEU A 363 13.49 -9.19 -5.05
N LEU A 364 12.61 -10.11 -4.64
CA LEU A 364 12.94 -11.50 -4.30
C LEU A 364 13.58 -12.26 -5.49
N ALA A 365 13.10 -12.03 -6.71
CA ALA A 365 13.65 -12.65 -7.91
C ALA A 365 15.06 -12.12 -8.23
N SER A 366 15.28 -10.80 -8.14
CA SER A 366 16.56 -10.15 -8.45
C SER A 366 17.64 -10.42 -7.40
N LEU A 367 17.30 -10.37 -6.10
CA LEU A 367 18.18 -10.81 -5.01
C LEU A 367 18.65 -12.26 -5.22
N ARG A 368 17.79 -13.13 -5.76
CA ARG A 368 18.14 -14.53 -6.06
C ARG A 368 18.84 -14.74 -7.40
N ALA A 369 18.88 -13.72 -8.26
CA ALA A 369 19.59 -13.72 -9.53
C ALA A 369 21.05 -13.29 -9.37
N ILE A 370 21.33 -12.23 -8.60
CA ILE A 370 22.67 -11.66 -8.38
C ILE A 370 23.71 -12.74 -7.99
N PRO A 371 23.48 -13.64 -7.01
CA PRO A 371 24.47 -14.64 -6.59
C PRO A 371 24.79 -15.73 -7.63
N ARG A 372 24.11 -15.75 -8.79
CA ARG A 372 24.37 -16.66 -9.92
C ARG A 372 25.28 -16.02 -10.96
N LEU A 373 25.19 -14.70 -11.11
CA LEU A 373 25.98 -13.89 -12.04
C LEU A 373 27.41 -13.62 -11.54
N VAL A 374 27.77 -14.03 -10.33
CA VAL A 374 29.07 -13.71 -9.72
C VAL A 374 29.81 -14.97 -9.28
N ARG A 375 31.11 -15.04 -9.59
CA ARG A 375 32.05 -16.05 -9.08
C ARG A 375 33.29 -15.38 -8.46
N PRO A 376 33.96 -16.03 -7.49
CA PRO A 376 35.30 -15.60 -7.10
C PRO A 376 36.25 -15.82 -8.28
N SER A 377 37.14 -14.85 -8.53
CA SER A 377 38.23 -15.02 -9.49
C SER A 377 39.20 -16.09 -8.97
N ALA A 378 39.66 -16.96 -9.87
CA ALA A 378 40.58 -18.03 -9.51
C ALA A 378 42.00 -17.45 -9.31
N SER A 379 42.43 -17.30 -8.07
CA SER A 379 43.82 -17.06 -7.72
C SER A 379 44.65 -18.30 -8.05
N LEU A 380 45.14 -18.39 -9.29
CA LEU A 380 46.12 -19.37 -9.71
C LEU A 380 47.39 -19.20 -8.85
N PRO A 381 47.80 -20.21 -8.06
CA PRO A 381 49.17 -20.27 -7.56
C PRO A 381 50.11 -20.40 -8.77
N GLY A 382 51.27 -19.74 -8.71
CA GLY A 382 52.20 -19.68 -9.85
C GLY A 382 52.64 -21.08 -10.31
N LEU A 383 52.29 -21.44 -11.53
CA LEU A 383 52.81 -22.60 -12.25
C LEU A 383 53.52 -22.10 -13.52
N PRO A 384 54.81 -22.42 -13.73
CA PRO A 384 55.57 -21.88 -14.85
C PRO A 384 55.05 -22.40 -16.20
N ALA A 385 55.04 -21.52 -17.20
CA ALA A 385 54.50 -21.82 -18.52
C ALA A 385 55.47 -22.65 -19.37
N SER A 386 55.47 -23.98 -19.21
CA SER A 386 56.01 -24.90 -20.22
C SER A 386 55.37 -26.29 -20.15
N VAL A 387 54.42 -26.55 -21.05
CA VAL A 387 54.11 -27.91 -21.54
C VAL A 387 53.92 -27.79 -23.05
N SER A 388 54.88 -28.33 -23.81
CA SER A 388 54.95 -28.18 -25.26
C SER A 388 53.83 -28.90 -26.01
N SER A 389 53.59 -28.46 -27.24
CA SER A 389 52.55 -28.97 -28.14
C SER A 389 52.66 -30.47 -28.44
N LEU A 390 51.61 -31.23 -28.15
CA LEU A 390 51.34 -32.55 -28.75
C LEU A 390 50.41 -32.37 -29.97
N PRO A 391 50.74 -32.91 -31.16
CA PRO A 391 49.94 -32.72 -32.36
C PRO A 391 48.67 -33.59 -32.34
N ALA A 392 47.52 -32.96 -32.09
CA ALA A 392 46.22 -33.64 -32.10
C ALA A 392 45.80 -34.08 -33.52
N GLN A 393 46.10 -35.33 -33.89
CA GLN A 393 45.63 -35.92 -35.14
C GLN A 393 44.09 -35.98 -35.17
N ARG A 394 43.46 -35.13 -35.97
CA ARG A 394 42.01 -35.19 -36.23
C ARG A 394 41.71 -36.24 -37.30
N PRO A 395 40.80 -37.20 -37.06
CA PRO A 395 40.33 -38.09 -38.12
C PRO A 395 39.52 -37.30 -39.15
N LYS A 396 39.98 -37.24 -40.41
CA LYS A 396 39.30 -36.58 -41.52
C LYS A 396 38.07 -37.39 -41.99
N ARG A 397 36.96 -37.35 -41.24
CA ARG A 397 35.64 -37.77 -41.76
C ARG A 397 34.94 -36.59 -42.42
N SER A 398 35.06 -36.49 -43.74
CA SER A 398 34.33 -35.54 -44.56
C SER A 398 32.87 -35.97 -44.76
N LEU A 399 31.97 -35.57 -43.84
CA LEU A 399 30.54 -35.60 -44.15
C LEU A 399 30.22 -34.58 -45.24
N VAL A 400 29.71 -35.06 -46.37
CA VAL A 400 29.17 -34.22 -47.45
C VAL A 400 27.86 -33.60 -46.97
N ARG A 401 27.94 -32.36 -46.47
CA ARG A 401 26.77 -31.59 -46.01
C ARG A 401 26.10 -30.93 -47.23
N THR A 402 24.98 -31.52 -47.65
CA THR A 402 24.19 -31.14 -48.84
C THR A 402 23.81 -29.65 -48.86
N ASP A 403 23.60 -29.12 -50.06
CA ASP A 403 23.36 -27.71 -50.31
C ASP A 403 22.05 -27.22 -49.66
N ALA A 404 21.01 -28.06 -49.65
CA ALA A 404 19.77 -27.83 -48.90
C ALA A 404 20.03 -27.60 -47.40
N ALA A 405 20.96 -28.35 -46.79
CA ALA A 405 21.34 -28.15 -45.38
C ALA A 405 22.14 -26.86 -45.15
N ARG A 406 22.79 -26.30 -46.18
CA ARG A 406 23.41 -24.97 -46.12
C ARG A 406 22.38 -23.85 -46.33
N ALA A 407 21.48 -23.98 -47.31
CA ALA A 407 20.38 -23.04 -47.53
C ALA A 407 19.47 -22.90 -46.30
N LEU A 408 19.05 -24.02 -45.69
CA LEU A 408 18.24 -23.99 -44.47
C LEU A 408 18.97 -23.33 -43.29
N ASN A 409 20.29 -23.47 -43.19
CA ASN A 409 21.07 -22.80 -42.15
C ASN A 409 21.25 -21.30 -42.45
N ALA A 410 21.35 -20.89 -43.72
CA ALA A 410 21.37 -19.48 -44.10
C ALA A 410 20.04 -18.79 -43.75
N LEU A 411 18.91 -19.38 -44.15
CA LEU A 411 17.57 -18.88 -43.83
C LEU A 411 17.32 -18.82 -42.30
N LEU A 412 17.81 -19.81 -41.55
CA LEU A 412 17.72 -19.82 -40.09
C LEU A 412 18.59 -18.73 -39.46
N VAL A 413 19.80 -18.49 -39.98
CA VAL A 413 20.68 -17.41 -39.52
C VAL A 413 20.08 -16.04 -39.83
N GLU A 414 19.47 -15.86 -41.00
CA GLU A 414 18.85 -14.60 -41.42
C GLU A 414 17.59 -14.29 -40.60
N THR A 415 16.69 -15.26 -40.41
CA THR A 415 15.50 -15.08 -39.55
C THR A 415 15.85 -14.87 -38.07
N LEU A 416 16.91 -15.51 -37.56
CA LEU A 416 17.44 -15.23 -36.22
C LEU A 416 18.12 -13.86 -36.14
N ALA A 417 18.83 -13.43 -37.19
CA ALA A 417 19.44 -12.12 -37.27
C ALA A 417 18.38 -11.01 -37.32
N ASP A 418 17.27 -11.20 -38.03
CA ASP A 418 16.17 -10.24 -38.08
C ASP A 418 15.34 -10.20 -36.80
N SER A 419 15.09 -11.35 -36.17
CA SER A 419 14.57 -11.39 -34.81
C SER A 419 15.49 -10.62 -33.84
N GLY A 420 16.81 -10.81 -33.95
CA GLY A 420 17.83 -10.07 -33.19
C GLY A 420 17.85 -8.56 -33.49
N ARG A 421 17.79 -8.15 -34.77
CA ARG A 421 17.74 -6.75 -35.22
C ARG A 421 16.46 -6.07 -34.73
N ARG A 422 15.31 -6.73 -34.84
CA ARG A 422 14.00 -6.25 -34.33
C ARG A 422 14.03 -6.09 -32.82
N ASN A 423 14.49 -7.11 -32.09
CA ASN A 423 14.60 -7.05 -30.63
C ASN A 423 15.55 -5.93 -30.18
N GLN A 424 16.68 -5.71 -30.87
CA GLN A 424 17.55 -4.56 -30.58
C GLN A 424 16.88 -3.20 -30.84
N ARG A 425 16.03 -3.06 -31.87
CA ARG A 425 15.26 -1.82 -32.11
C ARG A 425 14.27 -1.58 -30.97
N VAL A 426 13.49 -2.60 -30.59
CA VAL A 426 12.54 -2.54 -29.46
C VAL A 426 13.26 -2.17 -28.16
N ILE A 427 14.39 -2.82 -27.84
CA ILE A 427 15.12 -2.53 -26.60
C ILE A 427 15.61 -1.08 -26.56
N ARG A 428 16.17 -0.55 -27.66
CA ARG A 428 16.61 0.85 -27.74
C ARG A 428 15.44 1.84 -27.66
N ALA A 429 14.29 1.50 -28.23
CA ALA A 429 13.10 2.34 -28.17
C ALA A 429 12.55 2.42 -26.73
N GLY A 430 12.47 1.29 -26.03
CA GLY A 430 12.00 1.25 -24.64
C GLY A 430 12.89 2.02 -23.66
N HIS A 431 14.23 1.90 -23.74
CA HIS A 431 15.11 2.70 -22.89
C HIS A 431 15.03 4.21 -23.20
N ARG A 432 14.83 4.60 -24.48
CA ARG A 432 14.54 6.00 -24.84
C ARG A 432 13.21 6.49 -24.26
N LEU A 433 12.16 5.66 -24.29
CA LEU A 433 10.87 5.97 -23.68
C LEU A 433 10.98 6.13 -22.16
N ILE A 434 11.74 5.25 -21.50
CA ILE A 434 12.03 5.34 -20.06
C ILE A 434 12.73 6.67 -19.72
N ALA A 435 13.82 7.01 -20.39
CA ALA A 435 14.53 8.28 -20.12
C ALA A 435 13.68 9.52 -20.43
N MET A 436 12.83 9.46 -21.47
CA MET A 436 11.84 10.49 -21.76
C MET A 436 10.81 10.63 -20.63
N LEU A 437 10.27 9.51 -20.13
CA LEU A 437 9.29 9.50 -19.04
C LEU A 437 9.89 10.08 -17.75
N GLY A 438 11.09 9.69 -17.36
CA GLY A 438 11.79 10.31 -16.21
C GLY A 438 12.00 11.81 -16.38
N THR A 439 12.24 12.28 -17.60
CA THR A 439 12.36 13.72 -17.90
C THR A 439 11.00 14.43 -17.80
N LEU A 440 9.93 13.82 -18.30
CA LEU A 440 8.56 14.36 -18.21
C LEU A 440 8.07 14.41 -16.75
N VAL A 441 8.35 13.37 -15.95
CA VAL A 441 8.05 13.32 -14.51
C VAL A 441 8.80 14.42 -13.76
N LEU A 442 10.08 14.64 -14.06
CA LEU A 442 10.85 15.74 -13.45
C LEU A 442 10.25 17.11 -13.80
N ILE A 443 9.87 17.35 -15.06
CA ILE A 443 9.21 18.60 -15.48
C ILE A 443 7.87 18.78 -14.76
N ALA A 444 7.05 17.72 -14.68
CA ALA A 444 5.77 17.75 -13.99
C ALA A 444 5.91 18.07 -12.49
N HIS A 445 6.90 17.47 -11.81
CA HIS A 445 7.18 17.76 -10.40
C HIS A 445 7.73 19.18 -10.19
N VAL A 446 8.68 19.64 -11.01
CA VAL A 446 9.26 20.99 -10.89
C VAL A 446 8.21 22.07 -11.16
N THR A 447 7.34 21.89 -12.16
CA THR A 447 6.22 22.82 -12.43
C THR A 447 5.18 22.80 -11.30
N ALA A 448 4.92 21.64 -10.70
CA ALA A 448 4.03 21.53 -9.55
C ALA A 448 4.56 22.22 -8.27
N GLU A 449 5.87 22.09 -8.00
CA GLU A 449 6.60 22.72 -6.88
C GLU A 449 6.76 24.24 -7.07
N ALA A 450 6.84 24.74 -8.30
CA ALA A 450 7.04 26.16 -8.61
C ALA A 450 5.82 27.06 -8.38
N ARG A 451 4.66 26.50 -7.99
CA ARG A 451 3.44 27.28 -7.67
C ARG A 451 3.58 28.07 -6.36
N PRO A 452 2.92 29.23 -6.22
CA PRO A 452 2.91 30.01 -4.99
C PRO A 452 2.13 29.30 -3.87
N THR A 453 2.55 29.53 -2.62
CA THR A 453 1.91 29.01 -1.40
C THR A 453 0.63 29.79 -1.07
N PRO A 454 -0.54 29.14 -0.91
CA PRO A 454 -1.78 29.85 -0.56
C PRO A 454 -1.83 30.28 0.92
N VAL A 455 -2.32 31.49 1.20
CA VAL A 455 -2.32 32.07 2.56
C VAL A 455 -3.24 31.36 3.55
N ALA A 456 -4.39 30.82 3.08
CA ALA A 456 -5.34 30.09 3.92
C ALA A 456 -5.04 28.58 4.02
N CYS A 457 -3.85 28.15 3.59
CA CYS A 457 -3.49 26.74 3.50
C CYS A 457 -2.57 26.30 4.64
N VAL A 458 -2.95 25.23 5.35
CA VAL A 458 -2.15 24.63 6.43
C VAL A 458 -1.38 23.40 5.91
N LEU A 459 -2.04 22.57 5.08
CA LEU A 459 -1.39 21.45 4.40
C LEU A 459 -1.47 21.64 2.89
N GLU A 460 -0.37 22.17 2.35
CA GLU A 460 -0.19 22.34 0.91
C GLU A 460 0.13 20.99 0.24
N VAL A 461 -0.50 20.73 -0.90
CA VAL A 461 -0.20 19.57 -1.75
C VAL A 461 0.24 20.04 -3.13
N ARG A 462 1.07 19.26 -3.82
CA ARG A 462 1.70 19.64 -5.10
C ARG A 462 1.32 18.68 -6.25
N PRO A 463 0.02 18.46 -6.54
CA PRO A 463 -0.42 17.53 -7.58
C PRO A 463 0.12 17.94 -8.95
N TRP A 464 0.60 16.96 -9.73
CA TRP A 464 1.04 17.21 -11.10
C TRP A 464 -0.15 17.58 -12.01
N PHE A 465 0.12 18.33 -13.08
CA PHE A 465 -0.86 18.77 -14.09
C PHE A 465 -2.00 19.68 -13.59
N VAL A 466 -2.03 20.00 -12.29
CA VAL A 466 -2.89 21.04 -11.70
C VAL A 466 -2.17 22.38 -11.74
N TRP A 467 -2.82 23.39 -12.31
CA TRP A 467 -2.21 24.72 -12.57
C TRP A 467 -2.48 25.76 -11.49
N ARG A 468 -3.57 25.60 -10.73
CA ARG A 468 -3.93 26.49 -9.62
C ARG A 468 -3.20 26.08 -8.32
N PRO A 469 -3.07 26.99 -7.33
CA PRO A 469 -2.58 26.65 -6.00
C PRO A 469 -3.43 25.55 -5.37
N ALA A 470 -2.81 24.57 -4.72
CA ALA A 470 -3.49 23.35 -4.27
C ALA A 470 -3.29 23.13 -2.77
N CYS A 471 -4.34 22.71 -2.08
CA CYS A 471 -4.36 22.65 -0.62
C CYS A 471 -5.30 21.58 -0.10
N SER A 472 -4.82 20.66 0.74
CA SER A 472 -5.64 19.59 1.31
C SER A 472 -6.31 19.98 2.65
N LEU A 473 -5.66 20.82 3.46
CA LEU A 473 -6.24 21.39 4.69
C LEU A 473 -6.30 22.92 4.61
N VAL A 474 -7.50 23.46 4.48
CA VAL A 474 -7.79 24.90 4.46
C VAL A 474 -8.26 25.32 5.86
N GLN A 475 -7.58 26.28 6.48
CA GLN A 475 -7.97 26.84 7.78
C GLN A 475 -8.23 28.33 7.67
N ILE A 476 -9.37 28.77 8.22
CA ILE A 476 -9.83 30.15 8.24
C ILE A 476 -10.08 30.52 9.71
N SER A 477 -9.42 31.57 10.20
CA SER A 477 -9.50 31.95 11.62
C SER A 477 -9.76 33.43 11.78
N CYS A 478 -10.94 33.77 12.31
CA CYS A 478 -11.35 35.16 12.53
C CYS A 478 -10.86 35.73 13.88
N ARG A 479 -10.03 35.00 14.65
CA ARG A 479 -9.64 35.29 16.05
C ARG A 479 -9.12 36.72 16.28
N ASN A 480 -8.48 37.33 15.27
CA ASN A 480 -7.92 38.69 15.33
C ASN A 480 -8.67 39.72 14.44
N GLY A 481 -9.85 39.41 13.90
CA GLY A 481 -10.60 40.27 12.97
C GLY A 481 -9.97 40.45 11.58
N LEU A 482 -8.77 39.92 11.34
CA LEU A 482 -8.03 40.00 10.06
C LEU A 482 -8.65 39.16 8.93
N GLN A 483 -9.63 38.31 9.23
CA GLN A 483 -10.38 37.49 8.29
C GLN A 483 -11.86 37.47 8.67
N THR A 484 -12.73 37.28 7.68
CA THR A 484 -14.19 37.16 7.82
C THR A 484 -14.71 35.96 7.04
N ALA A 485 -15.72 35.27 7.57
CA ALA A 485 -16.29 34.05 6.98
C ALA A 485 -17.62 34.26 6.22
N ASN A 486 -17.85 35.46 5.67
CA ASN A 486 -19.01 35.70 4.83
C ASN A 486 -18.86 35.04 3.43
N ALA A 487 -19.98 34.83 2.73
CA ALA A 487 -19.97 34.14 1.43
C ALA A 487 -19.01 34.77 0.40
N SER A 488 -18.86 36.11 0.37
CA SER A 488 -17.93 36.78 -0.55
C SER A 488 -16.45 36.49 -0.25
N THR A 489 -16.04 36.53 1.01
CA THR A 489 -14.65 36.25 1.42
C THR A 489 -14.35 34.76 1.25
N LEU A 490 -15.25 33.87 1.68
CA LEU A 490 -15.10 32.42 1.50
C LEU A 490 -15.07 32.05 0.01
N SER A 491 -15.97 32.60 -0.81
CA SER A 491 -15.97 32.39 -2.27
C SER A 491 -14.67 32.88 -2.92
N THR A 492 -14.09 33.98 -2.44
CA THR A 492 -12.79 34.49 -2.92
C THR A 492 -11.64 33.56 -2.53
N ILE A 493 -11.58 33.10 -1.28
CA ILE A 493 -10.57 32.15 -0.80
C ILE A 493 -10.65 30.85 -1.59
N PHE A 494 -11.84 30.25 -1.71
CA PHE A 494 -12.04 29.00 -2.45
C PHE A 494 -11.76 29.18 -3.95
N SER A 495 -12.07 30.34 -4.53
CA SER A 495 -11.73 30.63 -5.94
C SER A 495 -10.24 30.93 -6.17
N SER A 496 -9.43 31.08 -5.11
CA SER A 496 -7.96 31.11 -5.21
C SER A 496 -7.29 29.73 -5.22
N LEU A 497 -8.02 28.69 -4.78
CA LEU A 497 -7.53 27.31 -4.60
C LEU A 497 -8.10 26.35 -5.65
N ASP A 498 -7.38 25.29 -5.99
CA ASP A 498 -7.92 24.24 -6.86
C ASP A 498 -9.00 23.41 -6.15
N ASP A 499 -10.24 23.54 -6.62
CA ASP A 499 -11.45 22.97 -6.04
C ASP A 499 -11.37 21.43 -5.89
N SER A 500 -10.56 20.74 -6.72
CA SER A 500 -10.36 19.29 -6.65
C SER A 500 -9.35 18.84 -5.58
N THR A 501 -8.70 19.77 -4.89
CA THR A 501 -7.64 19.47 -3.91
C THR A 501 -8.06 19.71 -2.47
N ILE A 502 -9.09 20.54 -2.25
CA ILE A 502 -9.64 20.83 -0.93
C ILE A 502 -10.29 19.56 -0.37
N ALA A 503 -9.68 19.02 0.68
CA ALA A 503 -10.14 17.80 1.34
C ALA A 503 -10.76 18.09 2.72
N TYR A 504 -10.16 18.98 3.51
CA TYR A 504 -10.66 19.34 4.82
C TYR A 504 -10.73 20.86 4.99
N LEU A 505 -11.90 21.36 5.36
CA LEU A 505 -12.18 22.78 5.62
C LEU A 505 -12.40 23.00 7.13
N VAL A 506 -11.61 23.89 7.73
CA VAL A 506 -11.69 24.25 9.15
C VAL A 506 -11.95 25.75 9.30
N ILE A 507 -13.04 26.14 9.95
CA ILE A 507 -13.40 27.54 10.23
C ILE A 507 -13.45 27.74 11.74
N ARG A 508 -12.63 28.66 12.27
CA ARG A 508 -12.42 28.88 13.71
C ARG A 508 -12.71 30.33 14.10
N HIS A 509 -13.38 30.52 15.24
CA HIS A 509 -13.61 31.84 15.87
C HIS A 509 -14.39 32.86 15.03
N CYS A 510 -15.19 32.43 14.05
CA CYS A 510 -15.87 33.32 13.10
C CYS A 510 -17.32 33.60 13.51
N PRO A 511 -17.71 34.86 13.79
CA PRO A 511 -19.05 35.19 14.30
C PRO A 511 -20.14 35.23 13.23
N ASN A 512 -19.78 35.40 11.96
CA ASN A 512 -20.74 35.45 10.85
C ASN A 512 -20.23 34.52 9.73
N VAL A 513 -20.58 33.23 9.81
CA VAL A 513 -20.26 32.23 8.77
C VAL A 513 -21.45 32.12 7.80
N SER A 514 -21.25 32.49 6.54
CA SER A 514 -22.23 32.30 5.46
C SER A 514 -21.59 31.41 4.39
N MET A 515 -22.07 30.17 4.26
CA MET A 515 -21.45 29.14 3.41
C MET A 515 -21.72 29.41 1.93
N PRO A 516 -20.69 29.59 1.07
CA PRO A 516 -20.89 29.93 -0.33
C PRO A 516 -21.24 28.69 -1.18
N PRO A 517 -22.03 28.84 -2.26
CA PRO A 517 -22.32 27.76 -3.21
C PRO A 517 -21.09 27.09 -3.84
N ASN A 518 -19.94 27.77 -3.83
CA ASN A 518 -18.64 27.22 -4.24
C ASN A 518 -18.27 25.90 -3.51
N LEU A 519 -18.84 25.63 -2.32
CA LEU A 519 -18.66 24.37 -1.61
C LEU A 519 -18.99 23.16 -2.49
N GLN A 520 -20.08 23.24 -3.26
CA GLN A 520 -20.53 22.19 -4.19
C GLN A 520 -19.58 21.90 -5.37
N ARG A 521 -18.45 22.61 -5.47
CA ARG A 521 -17.40 22.34 -6.47
C ARG A 521 -16.25 21.47 -5.94
N MET A 522 -16.32 20.98 -4.70
CA MET A 522 -15.23 20.29 -3.99
C MET A 522 -15.40 18.75 -3.91
N PRO A 523 -15.14 17.99 -4.99
CA PRO A 523 -15.36 16.53 -5.01
C PRO A 523 -14.47 15.72 -4.07
N SER A 524 -13.36 16.32 -3.62
CA SER A 524 -12.38 15.70 -2.72
C SER A 524 -12.65 16.00 -1.24
N LEU A 525 -13.68 16.79 -0.93
CA LEU A 525 -14.03 17.14 0.44
C LEU A 525 -14.39 15.89 1.25
N ILE A 526 -13.59 15.59 2.27
CA ILE A 526 -13.79 14.50 3.23
C ILE A 526 -14.48 14.97 4.51
N GLY A 527 -14.38 16.26 4.87
CA GLY A 527 -15.09 16.80 6.02
C GLY A 527 -14.98 18.31 6.22
N ILE A 528 -15.76 18.80 7.19
CA ILE A 528 -15.82 20.22 7.61
C ILE A 528 -15.78 20.28 9.14
N LYS A 529 -15.00 21.21 9.71
CA LYS A 529 -14.98 21.53 11.15
C LYS A 529 -15.27 23.00 11.38
N LEU A 530 -16.33 23.28 12.13
CA LEU A 530 -16.65 24.60 12.67
C LEU A 530 -16.30 24.60 14.16
N TYR A 531 -15.43 25.51 14.59
CA TYR A 531 -15.09 25.69 16.00
C TYR A 531 -15.36 27.12 16.47
N ASN A 532 -16.07 27.27 17.59
CA ASN A 532 -16.33 28.56 18.25
C ASN A 532 -16.85 29.63 17.25
N SER A 533 -17.79 29.23 16.40
CA SER A 533 -18.24 30.03 15.25
C SER A 533 -19.77 30.08 15.20
N SER A 534 -20.35 31.16 14.70
CA SER A 534 -21.79 31.27 14.53
C SER A 534 -22.13 31.30 13.03
N ILE A 535 -23.04 30.42 12.63
CA ILE A 535 -23.59 30.38 11.28
C ILE A 535 -24.61 31.51 11.18
N ASP A 536 -24.51 32.26 10.10
CA ASP A 536 -25.44 33.29 9.64
C ASP A 536 -26.34 32.69 8.53
N GLU A 537 -25.72 31.98 7.57
CA GLU A 537 -26.41 31.30 6.48
C GLU A 537 -25.74 29.98 6.09
N TRP A 538 -26.53 28.92 5.86
CA TRP A 538 -26.11 27.72 5.14
C TRP A 538 -27.29 27.17 4.31
N SER A 539 -27.57 27.83 3.19
CA SER A 539 -28.70 27.57 2.30
C SER A 539 -28.53 26.32 1.42
N SER A 540 -29.59 25.94 0.70
CA SER A 540 -29.64 24.82 -0.25
C SER A 540 -28.52 24.84 -1.29
N ASP A 541 -28.10 26.03 -1.70
CA ASP A 541 -27.15 26.22 -2.80
C ASP A 541 -25.70 25.91 -2.36
N ALA A 542 -25.47 25.84 -1.04
CA ALA A 542 -24.25 25.32 -0.41
C ALA A 542 -24.50 23.96 0.29
N ALA A 543 -25.54 23.21 -0.09
CA ALA A 543 -25.89 21.96 0.58
C ALA A 543 -24.88 20.85 0.38
N LEU A 544 -24.73 20.02 1.42
CA LEU A 544 -23.95 18.79 1.40
C LEU A 544 -24.72 17.71 0.63
N GLU A 545 -24.31 17.46 -0.62
CA GLU A 545 -24.92 16.45 -1.48
C GLU A 545 -23.92 15.39 -1.94
N LYS A 546 -24.37 14.14 -2.07
CA LYS A 546 -23.64 13.00 -2.65
C LYS A 546 -23.07 13.28 -4.04
N ARG A 547 -23.73 14.13 -4.84
CA ARG A 547 -23.28 14.53 -6.18
C ARG A 547 -21.98 15.33 -6.14
N TYR A 548 -21.82 16.15 -5.10
CA TYR A 548 -20.74 17.14 -5.00
C TYR A 548 -19.67 16.75 -3.99
N HIS A 549 -20.02 16.00 -2.95
CA HIS A 549 -19.11 15.56 -1.88
C HIS A 549 -19.18 14.02 -1.70
N PRO A 550 -18.90 13.21 -2.75
CA PRO A 550 -19.07 11.76 -2.70
C PRO A 550 -18.14 11.07 -1.68
N ASN A 551 -17.06 11.74 -1.28
CA ASN A 551 -16.03 11.25 -0.37
C ASN A 551 -16.17 11.78 1.07
N MET A 552 -17.17 12.63 1.34
CA MET A 552 -17.35 13.26 2.65
C MET A 552 -17.78 12.22 3.69
N PHE A 553 -17.03 12.10 4.78
CA PHE A 553 -17.27 11.13 5.84
C PHE A 553 -17.45 11.74 7.25
N PHE A 554 -17.01 12.97 7.51
CA PHE A 554 -17.17 13.62 8.82
C PHE A 554 -17.63 15.10 8.79
N LEU A 555 -18.33 15.54 9.83
CA LEU A 555 -18.79 16.93 10.04
C LEU A 555 -18.79 17.28 11.53
N LEU A 556 -17.95 18.23 11.93
CA LEU A 556 -17.81 18.66 13.33
C LEU A 556 -18.30 20.10 13.49
N CYS A 557 -19.24 20.35 14.40
CA CYS A 557 -19.78 21.68 14.73
C CYS A 557 -19.71 21.90 16.24
N VAL A 558 -18.59 22.46 16.69
CA VAL A 558 -18.17 22.52 18.10
C VAL A 558 -18.20 23.96 18.58
N ARG A 559 -18.83 24.23 19.73
CA ARG A 559 -19.15 25.62 20.18
C ARG A 559 -19.80 26.44 19.05
N THR A 560 -20.70 25.78 18.31
CA THR A 560 -21.28 26.32 17.08
C THR A 560 -22.71 26.77 17.30
N ARG A 561 -23.02 28.00 16.86
CA ARG A 561 -24.37 28.58 16.94
C ARG A 561 -25.06 28.55 15.59
N PHE A 562 -26.31 28.09 15.58
CA PHE A 562 -27.22 28.11 14.43
C PHE A 562 -28.23 29.26 14.58
N PRO A 563 -28.67 29.94 13.50
CA PRO A 563 -29.54 31.12 13.60
C PRO A 563 -30.84 30.88 14.39
N THR A 564 -31.55 29.80 14.07
CA THR A 564 -32.87 29.45 14.64
C THR A 564 -32.79 28.52 15.87
N GLY A 565 -31.65 27.85 16.09
CA GLY A 565 -31.56 26.70 17.00
C GLY A 565 -32.01 25.38 16.38
N GLU A 566 -32.04 25.31 15.05
CA GLU A 566 -32.34 24.11 14.25
C GLU A 566 -31.22 23.87 13.22
N LEU A 567 -31.23 22.70 12.56
CA LEU A 567 -30.30 22.40 11.47
C LEU A 567 -30.65 23.20 10.21
N PRO A 568 -29.69 23.89 9.56
CA PRO A 568 -29.93 24.67 8.35
C PRO A 568 -30.07 23.78 7.10
N ASP A 569 -30.72 24.30 6.06
CA ASP A 569 -31.03 23.57 4.81
C ASP A 569 -29.84 22.83 4.21
N GLY A 570 -28.64 23.44 4.24
CA GLY A 570 -27.43 22.85 3.70
C GLY A 570 -26.95 21.57 4.39
N LEU A 571 -27.40 21.31 5.64
CA LEU A 571 -27.13 20.08 6.39
C LEU A 571 -28.24 19.03 6.28
N VAL A 572 -29.33 19.32 5.56
CA VAL A 572 -30.51 18.45 5.47
C VAL A 572 -30.96 18.18 4.03
N SER A 573 -30.05 18.17 3.04
CA SER A 573 -30.39 17.74 1.68
C SER A 573 -31.00 16.33 1.65
N SER A 574 -31.98 16.11 0.78
CA SER A 574 -32.53 14.78 0.46
C SER A 574 -31.55 13.86 -0.29
N SER A 575 -30.38 14.38 -0.69
CA SER A 575 -29.34 13.62 -1.41
C SER A 575 -28.00 13.57 -0.66
N PHE A 576 -28.05 13.62 0.68
CA PHE A 576 -26.90 13.72 1.60
C PHE A 576 -25.76 12.70 1.34
N PRO A 577 -24.49 13.00 1.67
CA PRO A 577 -23.37 12.11 1.37
C PRO A 577 -23.47 10.75 2.09
N PRO A 578 -23.37 9.61 1.39
CA PRO A 578 -23.61 8.26 1.97
C PRO A 578 -22.44 7.71 2.80
N LEU A 579 -21.32 8.43 2.83
CA LEU A 579 -20.17 8.14 3.68
C LEU A 579 -20.14 9.02 4.94
N LEU A 580 -20.91 10.13 4.98
CA LEU A 580 -20.95 11.10 6.07
C LEU A 580 -21.67 10.51 7.28
N ARG A 581 -20.90 9.79 8.09
CA ARG A 581 -21.38 9.01 9.25
C ARG A 581 -20.87 9.52 10.57
N ASP A 582 -19.80 10.30 10.57
CA ASP A 582 -19.27 10.93 11.76
C ASP A 582 -19.81 12.38 11.83
N ILE A 583 -20.75 12.63 12.76
CA ILE A 583 -21.44 13.91 12.87
C ILE A 583 -21.46 14.33 14.34
N GLU A 584 -20.73 15.40 14.65
CA GLU A 584 -20.55 15.84 16.04
C GLU A 584 -21.03 17.28 16.22
N LEU A 585 -22.11 17.46 16.96
CA LEU A 585 -22.75 18.75 17.24
C LEU A 585 -22.64 19.02 18.75
N VAL A 586 -21.57 19.73 19.15
CA VAL A 586 -21.06 19.75 20.53
C VAL A 586 -21.00 21.17 21.08
N ILE A 587 -21.62 21.44 22.23
CA ILE A 587 -21.91 22.79 22.77
C ILE A 587 -22.60 23.64 21.69
N THR A 588 -23.90 23.43 21.51
CA THR A 588 -24.69 24.13 20.48
C THR A 588 -25.99 24.68 21.06
N ASN A 589 -26.67 25.55 20.31
CA ASN A 589 -28.01 26.02 20.64
C ASN A 589 -29.13 25.19 19.95
N LEU A 590 -28.82 23.98 19.46
CA LEU A 590 -29.81 23.10 18.84
C LEU A 590 -30.83 22.60 19.87
N ARG A 591 -32.11 22.67 19.53
CA ARG A 591 -33.23 22.26 20.41
C ARG A 591 -33.97 21.02 19.93
N SER A 592 -33.95 20.79 18.61
CA SER A 592 -34.73 19.76 17.92
C SER A 592 -33.94 19.20 16.74
N LEU A 593 -34.41 18.07 16.19
CA LEU A 593 -33.95 17.53 14.91
C LEU A 593 -35.17 17.35 13.99
N PRO A 594 -35.06 17.58 12.67
CA PRO A 594 -36.16 17.37 11.73
C PRO A 594 -36.72 15.94 11.81
N GLU A 595 -38.06 15.79 11.84
CA GLU A 595 -38.69 14.47 12.01
C GLU A 595 -38.30 13.44 10.93
N ASN A 596 -37.95 13.93 9.74
CA ASN A 596 -37.55 13.15 8.56
C ASN A 596 -36.03 13.02 8.39
N LEU A 597 -35.21 13.45 9.36
CA LEU A 597 -33.75 13.36 9.25
C LEU A 597 -33.26 11.90 9.06
N HIS A 598 -33.97 10.95 9.68
CA HIS A 598 -33.74 9.49 9.54
C HIS A 598 -33.90 8.94 8.11
N SER A 599 -34.52 9.67 7.17
CA SER A 599 -34.61 9.30 5.76
C SER A 599 -33.75 10.17 4.83
N ARG A 600 -32.94 11.09 5.40
CA ARG A 600 -32.00 11.95 4.67
C ARG A 600 -30.53 11.60 4.97
N TRP A 601 -30.18 11.42 6.24
CA TRP A 601 -28.84 11.01 6.67
C TRP A 601 -28.64 9.49 6.55
N PRO A 602 -27.38 9.00 6.36
CA PRO A 602 -27.09 7.56 6.25
C PRO A 602 -27.24 6.81 7.59
N SER A 603 -27.18 5.48 7.53
CA SER A 603 -27.15 4.60 8.71
C SER A 603 -25.71 4.24 9.14
N GLY A 604 -25.58 3.63 10.33
CA GLY A 604 -24.29 3.40 10.99
C GLY A 604 -23.58 4.67 11.45
N LEU A 605 -24.31 5.68 11.96
CA LEU A 605 -23.74 6.95 12.42
C LEU A 605 -22.95 6.84 13.74
N LEU A 606 -21.84 7.56 13.83
CA LEU A 606 -21.32 8.15 15.07
C LEU A 606 -21.99 9.54 15.18
N LEU A 607 -22.83 9.74 16.19
CA LEU A 607 -23.61 10.96 16.37
C LEU A 607 -23.42 11.52 17.78
N LEU A 608 -22.65 12.59 17.92
CA LEU A 608 -22.56 13.37 19.17
C LEU A 608 -23.54 14.55 19.10
N LEU A 609 -24.40 14.67 20.12
CA LEU A 609 -25.35 15.77 20.32
C LEU A 609 -25.14 16.36 21.72
N GLU A 610 -23.89 16.71 22.04
CA GLU A 610 -23.44 17.01 23.40
C GLU A 610 -23.62 18.49 23.77
N GLU A 611 -24.04 18.78 25.01
CA GLU A 611 -24.33 20.15 25.51
C GLU A 611 -25.19 21.00 24.54
N GLY A 612 -26.19 20.37 23.92
CA GLY A 612 -27.24 21.04 23.16
C GLY A 612 -28.25 21.74 24.07
N LYS A 613 -29.44 21.99 23.56
CA LYS A 613 -30.61 22.52 24.30
C LYS A 613 -31.82 21.60 24.09
N PHE A 614 -31.55 20.29 24.10
CA PHE A 614 -32.54 19.22 24.02
C PHE A 614 -33.11 18.93 25.41
N ASP A 615 -34.43 19.00 25.55
CA ASP A 615 -35.21 18.66 26.75
C ASP A 615 -35.73 17.20 26.74
N HIS A 616 -35.76 16.58 25.56
CA HIS A 616 -36.11 15.18 25.37
C HIS A 616 -35.25 14.54 24.26
N VAL A 617 -35.24 13.21 24.17
CA VAL A 617 -34.56 12.50 23.07
C VAL A 617 -35.35 12.73 21.76
N PRO A 618 -34.76 13.32 20.70
CA PRO A 618 -35.49 13.64 19.48
C PRO A 618 -36.12 12.41 18.78
N PRO A 619 -37.44 12.40 18.50
CA PRO A 619 -38.14 11.21 17.98
C PRO A 619 -37.64 10.65 16.64
N THR A 620 -36.93 11.43 15.83
CA THR A 620 -36.30 10.91 14.60
C THR A 620 -35.20 9.89 14.90
N LEU A 621 -34.57 9.92 16.09
CA LEU A 621 -33.51 8.98 16.46
C LEU A 621 -34.03 7.54 16.63
N PHE A 622 -35.32 7.36 16.95
CA PHE A 622 -35.92 6.01 17.13
C PHE A 622 -36.06 5.23 15.81
N ARG A 623 -35.83 5.91 14.68
CA ARG A 623 -35.90 5.36 13.31
C ARG A 623 -34.58 5.54 12.55
N MET A 624 -33.55 6.12 13.17
CA MET A 624 -32.30 6.47 12.54
C MET A 624 -31.24 5.41 12.86
N GLY A 625 -30.47 5.01 11.85
CA GLY A 625 -29.33 4.11 12.00
C GLY A 625 -28.15 4.76 12.72
N VAL A 626 -28.26 4.92 14.04
CA VAL A 626 -27.16 5.42 14.88
C VAL A 626 -26.47 4.23 15.54
N ALA A 627 -25.15 4.12 15.34
CA ALA A 627 -24.31 3.08 15.93
C ALA A 627 -23.69 3.51 17.26
N GLN A 628 -23.31 4.79 17.37
CA GLN A 628 -22.90 5.42 18.63
C GLN A 628 -23.64 6.75 18.78
N LEU A 629 -24.35 6.92 19.90
CA LEU A 629 -25.10 8.14 20.22
C LEU A 629 -24.57 8.74 21.52
N SER A 630 -24.16 10.00 21.51
CA SER A 630 -23.97 10.78 22.75
C SER A 630 -24.99 11.89 22.88
N LEU A 631 -25.61 11.97 24.05
CA LEU A 631 -26.49 13.05 24.52
C LEU A 631 -25.92 13.70 25.80
N ASN A 632 -24.62 13.53 26.07
CA ASN A 632 -23.96 14.04 27.28
C ASN A 632 -24.17 15.55 27.46
N GLY A 633 -24.38 16.01 28.69
CA GLY A 633 -24.53 17.42 29.04
C GLY A 633 -25.89 18.05 28.70
N ASN A 634 -26.83 17.31 28.10
CA ASN A 634 -28.22 17.77 27.96
C ASN A 634 -28.97 17.54 29.28
N ALA A 635 -28.74 18.45 30.24
CA ALA A 635 -29.21 18.33 31.62
C ALA A 635 -30.74 18.11 31.72
N ASP A 636 -31.52 18.70 30.82
CA ASP A 636 -32.99 18.64 30.87
C ASP A 636 -33.58 17.28 30.45
N ILE A 637 -32.80 16.41 29.77
CA ILE A 637 -33.28 15.06 29.37
C ILE A 637 -33.45 14.18 30.62
N SER A 638 -34.71 13.94 31.00
CA SER A 638 -35.09 13.21 32.22
C SER A 638 -35.58 11.78 32.00
N SER A 639 -35.93 11.40 30.77
CA SER A 639 -36.54 10.10 30.44
C SER A 639 -36.01 9.50 29.15
N LEU A 640 -35.97 8.16 29.08
CA LEU A 640 -35.48 7.41 27.92
C LEU A 640 -36.62 6.63 27.22
N PRO A 641 -36.76 6.71 25.89
CA PRO A 641 -37.73 5.92 25.15
C PRO A 641 -37.23 4.50 24.90
N VAL A 642 -38.11 3.51 25.10
CA VAL A 642 -37.79 2.07 24.90
C VAL A 642 -37.24 1.81 23.50
N GLN A 643 -37.82 2.48 22.49
CA GLN A 643 -37.48 2.33 21.07
C GLN A 643 -36.01 2.67 20.76
N LEU A 644 -35.38 3.56 21.55
CA LEU A 644 -33.95 3.86 21.42
C LEU A 644 -33.11 2.71 21.98
N LEU A 645 -33.44 2.22 23.17
CA LEU A 645 -32.70 1.15 23.86
C LEU A 645 -32.78 -0.19 23.12
N THR A 646 -33.88 -0.42 22.37
CA THR A 646 -34.07 -1.61 21.53
C THR A 646 -33.67 -1.40 20.07
N HIS A 647 -32.97 -0.32 19.71
CA HIS A 647 -32.60 -0.06 18.32
C HIS A 647 -31.44 -0.99 17.88
N PRO A 648 -31.58 -1.79 16.81
CA PRO A 648 -30.65 -2.88 16.51
C PRO A 648 -29.27 -2.45 15.98
N GLU A 649 -29.13 -1.20 15.52
CA GLU A 649 -27.81 -0.65 15.18
C GLU A 649 -27.07 -0.03 16.37
N LEU A 650 -27.75 0.29 17.48
CA LEU A 650 -27.19 1.11 18.57
C LEU A 650 -26.33 0.27 19.53
N LEU A 651 -25.01 0.49 19.49
CA LEU A 651 -24.01 -0.24 20.29
C LEU A 651 -23.47 0.58 21.47
N TRP A 652 -23.50 1.92 21.38
CA TRP A 652 -22.89 2.82 22.37
C TRP A 652 -23.85 3.98 22.68
N LEU A 653 -24.07 4.27 23.97
CA LEU A 653 -25.01 5.31 24.42
C LEU A 653 -24.45 6.17 25.57
N GLY A 654 -24.21 7.46 25.29
CA GLY A 654 -23.80 8.47 26.26
C GLY A 654 -24.98 9.30 26.78
N LEU A 655 -25.13 9.36 28.10
CA LEU A 655 -26.18 10.06 28.85
C LEU A 655 -25.61 10.79 30.10
N ARG A 656 -24.32 11.11 30.08
CA ARG A 656 -23.60 11.74 31.20
C ARG A 656 -24.15 13.13 31.49
N GLY A 657 -24.36 13.47 32.76
CA GLY A 657 -24.88 14.78 33.17
C GLY A 657 -26.29 15.10 32.67
N THR A 658 -27.10 14.08 32.37
CA THR A 658 -28.55 14.22 32.06
C THR A 658 -29.39 14.04 33.33
N ALA A 659 -30.62 14.54 33.37
CA ALA A 659 -31.54 14.36 34.49
C ALA A 659 -32.15 12.94 34.61
N VAL A 660 -31.76 11.98 33.77
CA VAL A 660 -32.26 10.60 33.79
C VAL A 660 -32.12 9.98 35.19
N ALA A 661 -33.27 9.65 35.79
CA ALA A 661 -33.36 9.08 37.14
C ALA A 661 -33.65 7.57 37.15
N GLU A 662 -34.32 7.06 36.11
CA GLU A 662 -34.67 5.65 35.95
C GLU A 662 -34.60 5.21 34.48
N PHE A 663 -34.47 3.89 34.29
CA PHE A 663 -34.60 3.23 32.98
C PHE A 663 -36.02 2.66 32.81
N PRO A 664 -36.56 2.59 31.58
CA PRO A 664 -37.87 2.01 31.33
C PRO A 664 -38.00 0.57 31.88
N ALA A 665 -38.89 0.38 32.84
CA ALA A 665 -39.15 -0.93 33.43
C ALA A 665 -39.83 -1.93 32.46
N ALA A 666 -40.42 -1.43 31.37
CA ALA A 666 -41.26 -2.20 30.45
C ALA A 666 -40.50 -3.05 29.40
N LEU A 667 -39.16 -3.14 29.44
CA LEU A 667 -38.43 -4.10 28.60
C LEU A 667 -38.62 -5.52 29.14
N MET A 668 -39.25 -6.38 28.34
CA MET A 668 -39.57 -7.76 28.74
C MET A 668 -38.36 -8.72 28.65
N ASN A 669 -37.26 -8.31 28.00
CA ASN A 669 -36.07 -9.15 27.82
C ASN A 669 -34.80 -8.29 27.59
N ASN A 670 -33.70 -8.64 28.26
CA ASN A 670 -32.39 -8.00 28.11
C ASN A 670 -31.76 -8.22 26.70
N SER A 671 -32.22 -9.26 26.00
CA SER A 671 -31.72 -9.67 24.68
C SER A 671 -32.24 -8.80 23.53
N TRP A 672 -33.14 -7.84 23.83
CA TRP A 672 -33.58 -6.81 22.90
C TRP A 672 -32.69 -5.56 22.93
N VAL A 673 -31.77 -5.45 23.90
CA VAL A 673 -30.85 -4.31 24.04
C VAL A 673 -29.50 -4.67 23.42
N HIS A 674 -29.23 -4.12 22.25
CA HIS A 674 -28.02 -4.43 21.47
C HIS A 674 -26.76 -3.62 21.88
N LEU A 675 -26.88 -2.74 22.88
CA LEU A 675 -25.79 -1.95 23.44
C LEU A 675 -24.66 -2.84 23.97
N ASP A 676 -23.41 -2.42 23.71
CA ASP A 676 -22.15 -2.90 24.29
C ASP A 676 -21.64 -1.97 25.41
N SER A 677 -22.04 -0.68 25.40
CA SER A 677 -21.65 0.29 26.44
C SER A 677 -22.66 1.41 26.68
N ILE A 678 -22.82 1.81 27.95
CA ILE A 678 -23.75 2.85 28.43
C ILE A 678 -23.03 3.75 29.46
N PHE A 679 -23.18 5.08 29.31
CA PHE A 679 -22.49 6.05 30.16
C PHE A 679 -23.45 7.04 30.83
N LEU A 680 -23.59 6.93 32.15
CA LEU A 680 -24.59 7.63 32.97
C LEU A 680 -23.95 8.51 34.06
N ASP A 681 -22.65 8.78 33.94
CA ASP A 681 -21.86 9.52 34.93
C ASP A 681 -22.48 10.90 35.21
N LYS A 682 -22.65 11.23 36.50
CA LYS A 682 -23.32 12.45 37.00
C LYS A 682 -24.79 12.61 36.59
N SER A 683 -25.49 11.55 36.21
CA SER A 683 -26.96 11.55 36.08
C SER A 683 -27.68 11.39 37.43
N ASN A 684 -29.01 11.45 37.43
CA ASN A 684 -29.85 11.27 38.61
C ASN A 684 -30.14 9.79 38.96
N LEU A 685 -29.56 8.82 38.25
CA LEU A 685 -29.87 7.39 38.38
C LEU A 685 -29.83 6.89 39.83
N SER A 686 -30.96 6.41 40.34
CA SER A 686 -31.09 5.91 41.72
C SER A 686 -31.18 4.39 41.85
N THR A 687 -31.58 3.68 40.79
CA THR A 687 -31.91 2.24 40.82
C THR A 687 -31.68 1.57 39.47
N LEU A 688 -31.34 0.28 39.45
CA LEU A 688 -31.23 -0.53 38.23
C LEU A 688 -32.50 -1.37 38.00
N PRO A 689 -33.13 -1.31 36.81
CA PRO A 689 -34.35 -2.06 36.50
C PRO A 689 -34.08 -3.58 36.48
N ALA A 690 -35.13 -4.39 36.57
CA ALA A 690 -35.00 -5.86 36.66
C ALA A 690 -34.37 -6.52 35.41
N TRP A 691 -34.48 -5.89 34.23
CA TRP A 691 -33.90 -6.42 32.99
C TRP A 691 -32.39 -6.13 32.83
N MET A 692 -31.82 -5.19 33.60
CA MET A 692 -30.37 -5.04 33.71
C MET A 692 -29.86 -6.05 34.74
N ASP A 693 -29.91 -7.33 34.41
CA ASP A 693 -29.52 -8.44 35.29
C ASP A 693 -27.99 -8.68 35.29
N ASP A 694 -27.52 -9.70 36.01
CA ASP A 694 -26.11 -10.10 36.03
C ASP A 694 -25.59 -10.47 34.62
N THR A 695 -26.39 -11.12 33.77
CA THR A 695 -25.96 -11.47 32.40
C THR A 695 -25.86 -10.25 31.49
N PHE A 696 -26.75 -9.25 31.65
CA PHE A 696 -26.61 -7.95 31.00
C PHE A 696 -25.36 -7.21 31.49
N MET A 697 -25.19 -7.06 32.80
CA MET A 697 -24.09 -6.28 33.40
C MET A 697 -22.69 -6.89 33.17
N ARG A 698 -22.58 -8.20 32.86
CA ARG A 698 -21.33 -8.83 32.40
C ARG A 698 -21.06 -8.66 30.90
N ARG A 699 -22.09 -8.38 30.10
CA ARG A 699 -22.00 -8.17 28.64
C ARG A 699 -21.76 -6.71 28.27
N VAL A 700 -22.40 -5.79 28.99
CA VAL A 700 -22.47 -4.36 28.65
C VAL A 700 -21.71 -3.55 29.68
N ARG A 701 -20.74 -2.73 29.25
CA ARG A 701 -20.06 -1.81 30.18
C ARG A 701 -21.03 -0.70 30.59
N VAL A 702 -21.36 -0.61 31.87
CA VAL A 702 -22.19 0.46 32.42
C VAL A 702 -21.35 1.31 33.38
N THR A 703 -21.24 2.61 33.08
CA THR A 703 -20.61 3.62 33.96
C THR A 703 -21.68 4.53 34.56
N ALA A 704 -21.57 4.87 35.84
CA ALA A 704 -22.57 5.66 36.57
C ALA A 704 -21.95 6.51 37.71
N ALA A 705 -20.69 6.92 37.58
CA ALA A 705 -19.94 7.62 38.61
C ALA A 705 -20.62 8.93 39.06
N GLY A 706 -20.69 9.17 40.37
CA GLY A 706 -21.34 10.36 40.95
C GLY A 706 -22.88 10.34 41.00
N THR A 707 -23.54 9.35 40.39
CA THR A 707 -24.99 9.15 40.53
C THR A 707 -25.42 8.91 41.99
N PRO A 708 -26.70 9.10 42.34
CA PRO A 708 -27.25 8.61 43.61
C PRO A 708 -26.99 7.11 43.85
N LEU A 709 -27.09 6.28 42.81
CA LEU A 709 -26.84 4.83 42.85
C LEU A 709 -25.41 4.47 43.28
N CYS A 710 -24.38 5.05 42.64
CA CYS A 710 -22.99 4.80 43.05
C CYS A 710 -22.71 5.32 44.46
N ARG A 711 -23.31 6.46 44.85
CA ARG A 711 -23.14 7.02 46.21
C ARG A 711 -23.71 6.11 47.30
N SER A 712 -24.90 5.54 47.12
CA SER A 712 -25.49 4.61 48.10
C SER A 712 -24.73 3.28 48.17
N PHE A 713 -24.14 2.82 47.05
CA PHE A 713 -23.23 1.68 47.07
C PHE A 713 -21.98 1.97 47.89
N SER A 714 -21.27 3.08 47.64
CA SER A 714 -20.06 3.44 48.38
C SER A 714 -20.29 3.60 49.89
N SER A 715 -21.40 4.21 50.32
CA SER A 715 -21.73 4.27 51.76
C SER A 715 -22.00 2.89 52.34
N SER A 716 -22.72 2.01 51.62
CA SER A 716 -22.98 0.63 52.08
C SER A 716 -21.71 -0.22 52.21
N VAL A 717 -20.63 0.09 51.47
CA VAL A 717 -19.33 -0.60 51.59
C VAL A 717 -18.60 -0.08 52.82
N TYR A 718 -18.46 1.24 52.97
CA TYR A 718 -17.78 1.85 54.10
C TYR A 718 -18.43 1.48 55.46
N GLU A 719 -19.76 1.42 55.50
CA GLU A 719 -20.52 1.01 56.69
C GLU A 719 -20.33 -0.48 57.02
N ARG A 720 -20.16 -1.35 56.01
CA ARG A 720 -19.78 -2.76 56.21
C ARG A 720 -18.36 -2.90 56.74
N ASP A 721 -17.40 -2.20 56.14
CA ASP A 721 -15.99 -2.24 56.54
C ASP A 721 -15.81 -1.74 57.98
N ALA A 722 -16.55 -0.70 58.38
CA ALA A 722 -16.60 -0.20 59.75
C ALA A 722 -17.20 -1.22 60.74
N LEU A 723 -18.36 -1.79 60.43
CA LEU A 723 -19.01 -2.80 61.30
C LEU A 723 -18.21 -4.11 61.40
N GLN A 724 -17.40 -4.43 60.40
CA GLN A 724 -16.52 -5.60 60.42
C GLN A 724 -15.31 -5.43 61.35
N LEU A 725 -14.97 -4.19 61.75
CA LEU A 725 -13.96 -3.89 62.77
C LEU A 725 -14.52 -4.00 64.20
N ASP A 726 -15.78 -3.61 64.42
CA ASP A 726 -16.45 -3.66 65.75
C ASP A 726 -17.04 -5.06 66.10
N GLY A 727 -16.88 -6.05 65.24
CA GLY A 727 -17.17 -7.47 65.54
C GLY A 727 -18.66 -7.84 65.64
N SER A 728 -19.58 -6.89 65.52
CA SER A 728 -21.03 -7.11 65.57
C SER A 728 -21.58 -7.61 64.23
N ALA A 729 -21.42 -8.91 63.96
CA ALA A 729 -21.90 -9.58 62.73
C ALA A 729 -23.44 -9.74 62.68
N GLY A 730 -24.16 -8.63 62.62
CA GLY A 730 -25.60 -8.58 62.39
C GLY A 730 -25.95 -8.81 60.91
N LEU A 731 -27.08 -9.48 60.65
CA LEU A 731 -27.63 -9.70 59.31
C LEU A 731 -28.09 -8.38 58.67
N MET A 732 -27.20 -7.74 57.90
CA MET A 732 -27.57 -6.66 56.98
C MET A 732 -27.58 -7.15 55.52
N GLY A 733 -28.41 -6.50 54.70
CA GLY A 733 -28.84 -7.03 53.41
C GLY A 733 -27.71 -7.32 52.43
N VAL A 734 -27.89 -8.38 51.63
CA VAL A 734 -27.02 -8.65 50.48
C VAL A 734 -27.08 -7.45 49.54
N ALA A 735 -26.00 -6.68 49.49
CA ALA A 735 -25.86 -5.60 48.51
C ALA A 735 -26.04 -6.17 47.10
N ASP A 736 -26.87 -5.50 46.28
CA ASP A 736 -27.24 -5.98 44.96
C ASP A 736 -25.98 -6.34 44.15
N PRO A 737 -25.76 -7.62 43.78
CA PRO A 737 -24.49 -8.08 43.21
C PRO A 737 -24.15 -7.40 41.89
N ARG A 738 -25.15 -6.81 41.22
CA ARG A 738 -24.99 -6.00 40.00
C ARG A 738 -24.17 -4.73 40.23
N LEU A 739 -24.16 -4.20 41.46
CA LEU A 739 -23.39 -3.00 41.82
C LEU A 739 -21.88 -3.25 41.79
N ALA A 740 -21.44 -4.50 41.99
CA ALA A 740 -20.03 -4.89 41.83
C ALA A 740 -19.59 -5.02 40.35
N LEU A 741 -20.52 -4.87 39.40
CA LEU A 741 -20.27 -4.80 37.95
C LEU A 741 -20.48 -3.38 37.39
N LEU A 742 -20.81 -2.41 38.25
CA LEU A 742 -21.07 -1.03 37.88
C LEU A 742 -19.79 -0.21 38.02
N ASP A 743 -19.38 0.46 36.94
CA ASP A 743 -18.20 1.32 36.95
C ASP A 743 -18.56 2.68 37.56
N CYS A 744 -18.09 2.90 38.79
CA CYS A 744 -18.35 4.10 39.60
C CYS A 744 -17.16 5.07 39.64
N GLU A 745 -16.09 4.84 38.87
CA GLU A 745 -14.94 5.75 38.81
C GLU A 745 -15.24 6.99 37.97
N LEU A 746 -14.99 8.19 38.51
CA LEU A 746 -15.33 9.44 37.82
C LEU A 746 -14.47 9.64 36.56
N PRO A 747 -15.07 9.78 35.36
CA PRO A 747 -14.30 10.01 34.15
C PRO A 747 -13.67 11.41 34.16
N ALA A 748 -12.48 11.52 33.55
CA ALA A 748 -11.74 12.78 33.45
C ALA A 748 -12.54 13.88 32.70
N ASN A 749 -13.27 13.50 31.66
CA ASN A 749 -14.14 14.38 30.87
C ASN A 749 -15.60 13.89 30.93
N LEU A 750 -16.55 14.83 30.96
CA LEU A 750 -17.98 14.52 30.84
C LEU A 750 -18.41 14.27 29.38
N LEU A 751 -17.81 15.03 28.47
CA LEU A 751 -18.05 14.96 27.03
C LEU A 751 -17.17 13.88 26.39
N VAL A 752 -17.61 13.32 25.26
CA VAL A 752 -16.75 12.51 24.39
C VAL A 752 -15.76 13.42 23.67
N TYR A 753 -16.22 14.58 23.20
CA TYR A 753 -15.37 15.52 22.48
C TYR A 753 -14.29 16.14 23.40
N PRO A 754 -12.99 16.08 23.05
CA PRO A 754 -11.91 16.61 23.88
C PRO A 754 -11.75 18.12 23.72
N ILE A 755 -12.75 18.89 24.17
CA ILE A 755 -12.86 20.35 23.97
C ILE A 755 -11.64 21.14 24.48
N ALA A 756 -10.96 20.64 25.51
CA ALA A 756 -9.73 21.24 26.04
C ALA A 756 -8.57 21.26 25.01
N LEU A 757 -8.55 20.33 24.04
CA LEU A 757 -7.58 20.33 22.94
C LEU A 757 -7.78 21.54 22.03
N GLU A 758 -9.02 21.90 21.73
CA GLU A 758 -9.36 22.98 20.78
C GLU A 758 -8.93 24.36 21.28
N GLU A 759 -8.79 24.51 22.60
CA GLU A 759 -8.29 25.73 23.25
C GLU A 759 -6.76 25.85 23.18
N THR A 760 -6.05 24.74 22.92
CA THR A 760 -4.58 24.76 22.69
C THR A 760 -4.18 25.18 21.27
N PHE A 761 -5.12 25.16 20.32
CA PHE A 761 -4.86 25.56 18.93
C PHE A 761 -4.88 27.10 18.75
N PRO A 762 -3.98 27.66 17.90
CA PRO A 762 -3.78 29.10 17.71
C PRO A 762 -4.88 29.83 16.91
#